data_AF-A0AAU6WE91-F1
#
_entry.id   AF-A0AAU6WE91-F1
#
_cell.length_a   1.000
_cell.length_b   1.000
_cell.length_c   1.000
_cell.angle_alpha   90.00
_cell.angle_beta   90.00
_cell.angle_gamma   90.00
#
_symmetry.space_group_name_H-M   'P 1'
#
loop_
_entity.id
_entity.type
_entity.pdbx_description
1 polymer ?
#
loop_
_entity_poly.entity_id
_entity_poly.type
_entity_poly.pdbx_seq_one_letter_code
_entity_poly.pdbx_strand_id
1 'polypeptide(L)'
;MSAFRQMRKLSLASLATLSLAATGATMAQATPTAEPTSTTSPAAADSVTLDLVGINDFHGRIAADRSSAGAAVLAGAVDQLRSENENTLFLSAGDNIGASTFASASQEDAPTIDALGAAGLDVSVVGNHEFDKGFDDLTSRVIDRYASATGQAGEDFALGANVYKAGTKTPALKEYAIREVGGLSVGFIGTVTEDVPSLVSPSGISGLDFGSEVEAANRVADQLSDGDDSNGEADVIVLLTHNGSASTDCSAIASETTAYGDLIRKASGNIDAIFSGHTHSTYDCAIAGPDGERPVIQSHQYGTTLGKVSLEVDPSTGDVIQASSERLPLANESADGEWTANYEANPTVAKIVDEAEKEAEVVGSVKVGEISEDILRGGDTPGSDRGVESTLGNTVADIHLWATSNEDFAGEPAQIAFMNAGGLRADLLYGEDGTVTYQSAAEVQPFANTLITFNLTGAQIREALEQQWQPAGSERSKLQLGVSEGLSYTYIDDAPAGKHIQEITFNGEPLDESATFRVAANAFLATGGDNFTAFGEGTDHTDSGQVDLDATVNFFKAHDVVSPSPLGRAIVAGTDWATVELDATEVKAGDTVGVTVSGLEEGAQISASAFDGAVEVTDVPAADASGTTTFQLPVDSSVEPGDYQLVISQVQREDIATDFSVIAADSEEPVPSPTEDDQSPSAEPSESESESESPAPTTDSDPSTSPTADSDDDSKDNSSDDSKQQDNENLADTGFSASWIGIAAGIVVLAGIVLLLIRRFGNKAGH
;
A
#
# COMPACT_ATOMS: atom_id res chain seq x y z
N MET A 1 -60.33 -23.50 43.06
CA MET A 1 -60.75 -22.32 43.85
C MET A 1 -61.28 -21.27 42.88
N SER A 2 -62.52 -20.80 43.12
CA SER A 2 -63.26 -19.65 42.54
C SER A 2 -63.18 -19.42 41.01
N ALA A 3 -64.19 -19.61 40.14
CA ALA A 3 -65.61 -19.21 40.18
C ALA A 3 -65.76 -17.67 40.22
N PHE A 4 -66.55 -16.91 39.44
CA PHE A 4 -67.86 -16.99 38.75
C PHE A 4 -67.85 -15.84 37.67
N ARG A 5 -68.35 -15.98 36.43
CA ARG A 5 -69.76 -15.89 35.92
C ARG A 5 -70.32 -14.46 35.68
N GLN A 6 -70.81 -14.23 34.44
CA GLN A 6 -72.06 -13.51 34.05
C GLN A 6 -72.16 -11.98 34.30
N MET A 7 -72.95 -11.13 33.63
CA MET A 7 -74.07 -11.28 32.68
C MET A 7 -74.38 -9.95 31.96
N ARG A 8 -75.19 -10.09 30.91
CA ARG A 8 -75.93 -9.17 30.03
C ARG A 8 -76.69 -7.96 30.65
N LYS A 9 -76.78 -6.91 29.81
CA LYS A 9 -77.93 -6.07 29.35
C LYS A 9 -78.85 -5.32 30.33
N LEU A 10 -79.29 -4.14 29.85
CA LEU A 10 -80.59 -3.41 29.93
C LEU A 10 -80.33 -1.92 30.25
N SER A 11 -81.09 -0.88 29.87
CA SER A 11 -82.15 -0.55 28.91
C SER A 11 -82.59 0.92 29.20
N LEU A 12 -83.42 1.51 28.31
CA LEU A 12 -84.23 2.75 28.43
C LEU A 12 -83.50 4.11 28.29
N ALA A 13 -83.78 4.96 27.30
CA ALA A 13 -85.03 5.62 26.84
C ALA A 13 -85.38 6.90 27.63
N SER A 14 -85.44 8.04 26.92
CA SER A 14 -86.34 9.15 27.25
C SER A 14 -86.64 10.00 26.01
N LEU A 15 -87.93 10.24 25.79
CA LEU A 15 -88.56 10.97 24.68
C LEU A 15 -89.41 12.10 25.30
N ALA A 16 -89.38 13.30 24.73
CA ALA A 16 -90.40 14.35 24.90
C ALA A 16 -90.32 15.29 23.68
N THR A 17 -91.25 15.27 22.71
CA THR A 17 -92.47 16.13 22.57
C THR A 17 -92.20 17.62 22.81
N LEU A 18 -92.56 18.59 21.95
CA LEU A 18 -93.84 18.80 21.28
C LEU A 18 -93.71 19.87 20.16
N SER A 19 -94.55 19.73 19.14
CA SER A 19 -94.78 20.51 17.92
C SER A 19 -95.45 21.89 18.09
N LEU A 20 -95.22 22.84 17.17
CA LEU A 20 -96.30 23.62 16.52
C LEU A 20 -95.84 24.38 15.25
N ALA A 21 -96.71 24.40 14.24
CA ALA A 21 -96.53 24.96 12.91
C ALA A 21 -96.90 26.45 12.81
N ALA A 22 -96.25 27.19 11.91
CA ALA A 22 -96.81 28.39 11.28
C ALA A 22 -96.10 28.69 9.94
N THR A 23 -96.90 28.79 8.88
CA THR A 23 -96.56 29.26 7.52
C THR A 23 -96.36 30.78 7.47
N GLY A 24 -95.37 31.25 6.71
CA GLY A 24 -95.24 32.66 6.33
C GLY A 24 -94.15 32.86 5.27
N ALA A 25 -94.54 33.33 4.09
CA ALA A 25 -93.67 33.66 2.97
C ALA A 25 -93.13 35.09 3.08
N THR A 26 -91.86 35.34 2.70
CA THR A 26 -91.36 36.44 1.84
C THR A 26 -89.83 36.39 1.68
N MET A 27 -89.36 36.99 0.59
CA MET A 27 -88.10 36.79 -0.14
C MET A 27 -86.82 37.36 0.51
N ALA A 28 -85.67 36.73 0.24
CA ALA A 28 -84.41 37.43 -0.04
C ALA A 28 -83.34 36.51 -0.69
N GLN A 29 -82.91 36.89 -1.89
CA GLN A 29 -81.62 36.64 -2.58
C GLN A 29 -81.06 35.20 -2.64
N ALA A 30 -81.14 34.62 -3.84
CA ALA A 30 -80.38 33.43 -4.22
C ALA A 30 -78.93 33.82 -4.58
N THR A 31 -77.98 33.29 -3.82
CA THR A 31 -76.59 33.08 -4.25
C THR A 31 -76.45 31.57 -4.43
N PRO A 32 -75.95 31.04 -5.57
CA PRO A 32 -75.81 29.60 -5.74
C PRO A 32 -74.63 29.12 -4.89
N THR A 33 -74.94 28.44 -3.79
CA THR A 33 -73.98 27.58 -3.08
C THR A 33 -73.78 26.35 -3.97
N ALA A 34 -72.60 26.26 -4.60
CA ALA A 34 -72.16 25.04 -5.24
C ALA A 34 -72.04 23.94 -4.19
N GLU A 35 -72.65 22.78 -4.44
CA GLU A 35 -72.36 21.56 -3.68
C GLU A 35 -70.87 21.23 -3.84
N PRO A 36 -70.14 20.91 -2.75
CA PRO A 36 -68.77 20.46 -2.87
C PRO A 36 -68.80 19.07 -3.50
N THR A 37 -68.50 19.02 -4.80
CA THR A 37 -68.12 17.79 -5.47
C THR A 37 -66.87 17.31 -4.73
N SER A 38 -67.03 16.23 -3.97
CA SER A 38 -65.91 15.56 -3.32
C SER A 38 -65.12 14.87 -4.42
N THR A 39 -64.20 15.60 -5.05
CA THR A 39 -63.11 15.00 -5.81
C THR A 39 -62.24 14.29 -4.78
N THR A 40 -62.48 13.00 -4.61
CA THR A 40 -61.52 12.10 -3.98
C THR A 40 -60.27 12.17 -4.86
N SER A 41 -59.29 12.97 -4.45
CA SER A 41 -57.92 12.79 -4.92
C SER A 41 -57.57 11.33 -4.63
N PRO A 42 -57.05 10.55 -5.59
CA PRO A 42 -56.46 9.27 -5.23
C PRO A 42 -55.43 9.55 -4.14
N ALA A 43 -55.46 8.77 -3.06
CA ALA A 43 -54.36 8.76 -2.11
C ALA A 43 -53.10 8.48 -2.92
N ALA A 44 -52.07 9.33 -2.78
CA ALA A 44 -50.75 9.01 -3.32
C ALA A 44 -50.38 7.63 -2.80
N ALA A 45 -49.95 6.73 -3.68
CA ALA A 45 -49.30 5.51 -3.22
C ALA A 45 -48.13 5.93 -2.34
N ASP A 46 -47.93 5.27 -1.20
CA ASP A 46 -46.73 5.50 -0.40
C ASP A 46 -45.51 5.17 -1.29
N SER A 47 -44.52 6.06 -1.36
CA SER A 47 -43.30 5.85 -2.15
C SER A 47 -42.57 4.59 -1.70
N VAL A 48 -41.82 3.97 -2.62
CA VAL A 48 -40.94 2.83 -2.31
C VAL A 48 -39.53 3.36 -2.12
N THR A 49 -38.91 3.07 -0.97
CA THR A 49 -37.49 3.35 -0.74
C THR A 49 -36.64 2.18 -1.22
N LEU A 50 -35.83 2.42 -2.24
CA LEU A 50 -34.83 1.50 -2.78
C LEU A 50 -33.45 1.89 -2.25
N ASP A 51 -32.78 0.95 -1.57
CA ASP A 51 -31.40 1.11 -1.14
C ASP A 51 -30.47 0.33 -2.07
N LEU A 52 -29.49 1.03 -2.62
CA LEU A 52 -28.43 0.47 -3.46
C LEU A 52 -27.14 0.57 -2.65
N VAL A 53 -26.55 -0.56 -2.30
CA VAL A 53 -25.30 -0.61 -1.54
C VAL A 53 -24.21 -1.22 -2.41
N GLY A 54 -23.06 -0.58 -2.51
CA GLY A 54 -22.06 -0.90 -3.51
C GLY A 54 -20.64 -0.90 -2.97
N ILE A 55 -19.83 -1.81 -3.51
CA ILE A 55 -18.38 -1.80 -3.40
C ILE A 55 -17.75 -1.53 -4.77
N ASN A 56 -16.46 -1.23 -4.76
CA ASN A 56 -15.59 -1.16 -5.92
C ASN A 56 -14.18 -1.59 -5.48
N ASP A 57 -13.38 -2.12 -6.42
CA ASP A 57 -11.96 -2.38 -6.20
C ASP A 57 -11.70 -3.26 -4.96
N PHE A 58 -12.49 -4.33 -4.82
CA PHE A 58 -12.38 -5.24 -3.68
C PHE A 58 -11.10 -6.06 -3.72
N HIS A 59 -10.59 -6.36 -4.92
CA HIS A 59 -9.32 -7.04 -5.17
C HIS A 59 -9.07 -8.22 -4.23
N GLY A 60 -10.07 -9.06 -4.02
CA GLY A 60 -9.95 -10.25 -3.17
C GLY A 60 -9.41 -10.04 -1.75
N ARG A 61 -9.63 -8.87 -1.12
CA ARG A 61 -9.33 -8.64 0.31
C ARG A 61 -10.36 -9.36 1.20
N ILE A 62 -10.34 -10.69 1.14
CA ILE A 62 -11.31 -11.56 1.82
C ILE A 62 -11.07 -11.63 3.34
N ALA A 63 -9.81 -11.58 3.76
CA ALA A 63 -9.40 -11.51 5.15
C ALA A 63 -9.31 -10.06 5.62
N ALA A 64 -9.49 -9.84 6.92
CA ALA A 64 -9.35 -8.52 7.51
C ALA A 64 -7.86 -8.13 7.61
N ASP A 65 -7.54 -6.89 7.24
CA ASP A 65 -6.23 -6.28 7.46
C ASP A 65 -6.41 -4.78 7.73
N ARG A 66 -6.18 -4.37 8.99
CA ARG A 66 -6.30 -2.98 9.46
C ARG A 66 -7.62 -2.33 9.02
N SER A 67 -7.57 -1.49 7.97
CA SER A 67 -8.69 -0.74 7.43
C SER A 67 -9.62 -1.58 6.56
N SER A 68 -9.15 -2.68 5.98
CA SER A 68 -10.02 -3.66 5.32
C SER A 68 -10.63 -4.57 6.37
N ALA A 69 -11.96 -4.55 6.48
CA ALA A 69 -12.67 -5.37 7.47
C ALA A 69 -12.84 -6.84 7.03
N GLY A 70 -12.49 -7.17 5.79
CA GLY A 70 -12.66 -8.49 5.20
C GLY A 70 -14.08 -8.79 4.73
N ALA A 71 -14.22 -9.84 3.91
CA ALA A 71 -15.48 -10.20 3.25
C ALA A 71 -16.60 -10.56 4.24
N ALA A 72 -16.26 -11.14 5.40
CA ALA A 72 -17.25 -11.56 6.38
C ALA A 72 -17.95 -10.35 7.04
N VAL A 73 -17.21 -9.28 7.35
CA VAL A 73 -17.78 -8.05 7.90
C VAL A 73 -18.57 -7.30 6.84
N LEU A 74 -18.06 -7.23 5.60
CA LEU A 74 -18.79 -6.68 4.46
C LEU A 74 -20.16 -7.36 4.30
N ALA A 75 -20.20 -8.69 4.29
CA ALA A 75 -21.43 -9.45 4.19
C ALA A 75 -22.40 -9.17 5.36
N GLY A 76 -21.86 -9.01 6.57
CA GLY A 76 -22.65 -8.64 7.73
C GLY A 76 -23.24 -7.23 7.68
N ALA A 77 -22.51 -6.28 7.08
CA ALA A 77 -23.03 -4.94 6.80
C ALA A 77 -24.21 -5.01 5.82
N VAL A 78 -24.09 -5.80 4.75
CA VAL A 78 -25.17 -6.05 3.78
C VAL A 78 -26.38 -6.71 4.46
N ASP A 79 -26.16 -7.71 5.32
CA ASP A 79 -27.23 -8.37 6.08
C ASP A 79 -27.97 -7.37 6.99
N GLN A 80 -27.23 -6.50 7.69
CA GLN A 80 -27.82 -5.48 8.54
C GLN A 80 -28.66 -4.50 7.73
N LEU A 81 -28.14 -3.97 6.62
CA LEU A 81 -28.85 -3.00 5.78
C LEU A 81 -30.11 -3.61 5.15
N ARG A 82 -30.06 -4.88 4.72
CA ARG A 82 -31.25 -5.62 4.26
C ARG A 82 -32.28 -5.85 5.36
N SER A 83 -31.85 -5.96 6.62
CA SER A 83 -32.77 -6.06 7.76
C SER A 83 -33.46 -4.74 8.10
N GLU A 84 -32.83 -3.61 7.76
CA GLU A 84 -33.35 -2.26 7.93
C GLU A 84 -34.30 -1.88 6.80
N ASN A 85 -33.98 -2.28 5.56
CA ASN A 85 -34.83 -2.13 4.37
C ASN A 85 -34.77 -3.38 3.49
N GLU A 86 -35.89 -4.08 3.32
CA GLU A 86 -35.96 -5.29 2.49
C GLU A 86 -35.75 -5.02 0.99
N ASN A 87 -35.91 -3.77 0.55
CA ASN A 87 -35.65 -3.32 -0.82
C ASN A 87 -34.19 -2.84 -0.97
N THR A 88 -33.23 -3.67 -0.54
CA THR A 88 -31.80 -3.38 -0.61
C THR A 88 -31.08 -4.31 -1.58
N LEU A 89 -30.39 -3.74 -2.57
CA LEU A 89 -29.57 -4.47 -3.54
C LEU A 89 -28.08 -4.24 -3.31
N PHE A 90 -27.27 -5.30 -3.35
CA PHE A 90 -25.82 -5.26 -3.19
C PHE A 90 -25.12 -5.33 -4.55
N LEU A 91 -24.28 -4.35 -4.85
CA LEU A 91 -23.71 -4.09 -6.17
C LEU A 91 -22.18 -4.08 -6.10
N SER A 92 -21.54 -4.32 -7.24
CA SER A 92 -20.10 -4.05 -7.41
C SER A 92 -19.82 -3.28 -8.70
N ALA A 93 -19.00 -2.24 -8.59
CA ALA A 93 -18.50 -1.47 -9.72
C ALA A 93 -17.19 -2.03 -10.32
N GLY A 94 -16.90 -3.32 -10.14
CA GLY A 94 -15.78 -4.03 -10.79
C GLY A 94 -14.52 -4.11 -9.94
N ASP A 95 -13.51 -4.81 -10.47
CA ASP A 95 -12.27 -5.21 -9.78
C ASP A 95 -12.56 -5.91 -8.44
N ASN A 96 -13.45 -6.90 -8.51
CA ASN A 96 -13.67 -7.79 -7.38
C ASN A 96 -12.48 -8.71 -7.19
N ILE A 97 -11.90 -9.16 -8.30
CA ILE A 97 -10.80 -10.12 -8.40
C ILE A 97 -9.58 -9.46 -9.07
N GLY A 98 -8.46 -10.18 -9.16
CA GLY A 98 -7.19 -9.62 -9.62
C GLY A 98 -6.63 -8.58 -8.65
N ALA A 99 -5.35 -8.24 -8.82
CA ALA A 99 -4.53 -7.58 -7.80
C ALA A 99 -4.74 -8.12 -6.38
N SER A 100 -5.06 -9.41 -6.25
CA SER A 100 -5.68 -9.94 -5.04
C SER A 100 -4.68 -10.31 -3.96
N THR A 101 -5.08 -10.24 -2.69
CA THR A 101 -4.21 -10.72 -1.61
C THR A 101 -4.02 -12.22 -1.73
N PHE A 102 -2.90 -12.71 -1.19
CA PHE A 102 -2.43 -14.08 -1.43
C PHE A 102 -3.48 -15.17 -1.16
N ALA A 103 -4.30 -15.02 -0.11
CA ALA A 103 -5.34 -15.99 0.21
C ALA A 103 -6.36 -16.17 -0.93
N SER A 104 -6.69 -15.10 -1.65
CA SER A 104 -7.55 -15.16 -2.84
C SER A 104 -6.76 -15.54 -4.11
N ALA A 105 -5.65 -14.84 -4.37
CA ALA A 105 -4.90 -14.97 -5.62
C ALA A 105 -4.35 -16.38 -5.85
N SER A 106 -3.85 -17.04 -4.78
CA SER A 106 -3.33 -18.42 -4.83
C SER A 106 -4.36 -19.46 -5.28
N GLN A 107 -5.64 -19.12 -5.19
CA GLN A 107 -6.78 -19.98 -5.54
C GLN A 107 -7.56 -19.42 -6.74
N GLU A 108 -6.87 -18.63 -7.57
CA GLU A 108 -7.45 -18.01 -8.77
C GLU A 108 -8.70 -17.15 -8.48
N ASP A 109 -8.75 -16.53 -7.30
CA ASP A 109 -9.85 -15.69 -6.81
C ASP A 109 -11.21 -16.40 -6.67
N ALA A 110 -11.24 -17.73 -6.73
CA ALA A 110 -12.45 -18.49 -6.44
C ALA A 110 -13.03 -18.17 -5.04
N PRO A 111 -12.23 -18.02 -3.96
CA PRO A 111 -12.75 -17.64 -2.65
C PRO A 111 -13.46 -16.29 -2.62
N THR A 112 -12.97 -15.31 -3.39
CA THR A 112 -13.57 -13.98 -3.48
C THR A 112 -14.93 -14.03 -4.15
N ILE A 113 -15.02 -14.74 -5.27
CA ILE A 113 -16.29 -14.94 -6.00
C ILE A 113 -17.30 -15.67 -5.09
N ASP A 114 -16.86 -16.67 -4.34
CA ASP A 114 -17.70 -17.38 -3.38
C ASP A 114 -18.17 -16.52 -2.21
N ALA A 115 -17.26 -15.74 -1.63
CA ALA A 115 -17.57 -14.86 -0.51
C ALA A 115 -18.58 -13.79 -0.91
N LEU A 116 -18.40 -13.13 -2.06
CA LEU A 116 -19.33 -12.13 -2.58
C LEU A 116 -20.68 -12.75 -3.00
N GLY A 117 -20.66 -13.95 -3.61
CA GLY A 117 -21.88 -14.69 -3.90
C GLY A 117 -22.67 -15.05 -2.65
N ALA A 118 -21.99 -15.51 -1.59
CA ALA A 118 -22.59 -15.83 -0.30
C ALA A 118 -23.03 -14.59 0.50
N ALA A 119 -22.39 -13.44 0.29
CA ALA A 119 -22.86 -12.13 0.78
C ALA A 119 -24.13 -11.65 0.06
N GLY A 120 -24.53 -12.34 -1.01
CA GLY A 120 -25.70 -12.03 -1.81
C GLY A 120 -25.47 -10.84 -2.74
N LEU A 121 -24.33 -10.80 -3.43
CA LEU A 121 -24.13 -9.86 -4.54
C LEU A 121 -25.25 -10.01 -5.57
N ASP A 122 -25.86 -8.91 -5.98
CA ASP A 122 -26.99 -8.87 -6.91
C ASP A 122 -26.54 -8.61 -8.34
N VAL A 123 -25.58 -7.70 -8.56
CA VAL A 123 -25.04 -7.34 -9.89
C VAL A 123 -23.58 -6.90 -9.76
N SER A 124 -22.76 -7.21 -10.76
CA SER A 124 -21.40 -6.67 -10.89
C SER A 124 -21.05 -6.36 -12.34
N VAL A 125 -20.18 -5.36 -12.50
CA VAL A 125 -19.54 -5.04 -13.78
C VAL A 125 -18.13 -5.59 -13.82
N VAL A 126 -17.53 -5.62 -15.00
CA VAL A 126 -16.08 -5.84 -15.15
C VAL A 126 -15.33 -4.54 -14.91
N GLY A 127 -14.24 -4.62 -14.16
CA GLY A 127 -13.12 -3.70 -14.17
C GLY A 127 -11.99 -4.23 -15.03
N ASN A 128 -10.81 -3.59 -14.96
CA ASN A 128 -9.66 -4.02 -15.76
C ASN A 128 -9.10 -5.34 -15.24
N HIS A 129 -9.10 -5.58 -13.92
CA HIS A 129 -8.50 -6.76 -13.33
C HIS A 129 -9.28 -8.05 -13.58
N GLU A 130 -10.56 -7.96 -13.94
CA GLU A 130 -11.30 -9.11 -14.48
C GLU A 130 -10.72 -9.64 -15.81
N PHE A 131 -9.86 -8.87 -16.50
CA PHE A 131 -9.18 -9.27 -17.74
C PHE A 131 -7.71 -9.69 -17.55
N ASP A 132 -7.17 -9.71 -16.32
CA ASP A 132 -5.75 -10.03 -16.05
C ASP A 132 -5.30 -11.37 -16.66
N LYS A 133 -6.16 -12.38 -16.53
CA LYS A 133 -5.94 -13.74 -17.08
C LYS A 133 -6.50 -13.91 -18.50
N GLY A 134 -6.95 -12.83 -19.12
CA GLY A 134 -7.51 -12.79 -20.47
C GLY A 134 -9.01 -13.08 -20.55
N PHE A 135 -9.60 -12.73 -21.70
CA PHE A 135 -11.03 -12.81 -21.93
C PHE A 135 -11.61 -14.24 -21.90
N ASP A 136 -10.82 -15.23 -22.30
CA ASP A 136 -11.22 -16.64 -22.23
C ASP A 136 -11.40 -17.08 -20.77
N ASP A 137 -10.50 -16.65 -19.87
CA ASP A 137 -10.60 -16.96 -18.44
C ASP A 137 -11.83 -16.29 -17.80
N LEU A 138 -12.04 -15.00 -18.10
CA LEU A 138 -13.23 -14.27 -17.67
C LEU A 138 -14.52 -15.00 -18.08
N THR A 139 -14.63 -15.37 -19.35
CA THR A 139 -15.88 -15.93 -19.91
C THR A 139 -16.12 -17.40 -19.57
N SER A 140 -15.08 -18.18 -19.27
CA SER A 140 -15.20 -19.63 -19.04
C SER A 140 -14.96 -20.08 -17.62
N ARG A 141 -14.28 -19.28 -16.78
CA ARG A 141 -14.01 -19.61 -15.37
C ARG A 141 -14.71 -18.65 -14.43
N VAL A 142 -14.49 -17.35 -14.60
CA VAL A 142 -15.00 -16.33 -13.67
C VAL A 142 -16.53 -16.26 -13.73
N ILE A 143 -17.09 -16.07 -14.93
CA ILE A 143 -18.55 -16.04 -15.15
C ILE A 143 -19.22 -17.34 -14.66
N ASP A 144 -18.67 -18.50 -14.99
CA ASP A 144 -19.20 -19.81 -14.55
C ASP A 144 -19.13 -19.97 -13.02
N ARG A 145 -18.08 -19.43 -12.38
CA ARG A 145 -17.94 -19.46 -10.92
C ARG A 145 -18.96 -18.54 -10.26
N TYR A 146 -19.19 -17.34 -10.78
CA TYR A 146 -20.25 -16.45 -10.31
C TYR A 146 -21.62 -17.12 -10.41
N ALA A 147 -21.91 -17.79 -11.53
CA ALA A 147 -23.16 -18.53 -11.68
C ALA A 147 -23.33 -19.60 -10.60
N SER A 148 -22.25 -20.31 -10.26
CA SER A 148 -22.22 -21.33 -9.22
C SER A 148 -22.35 -20.75 -7.80
N ALA A 149 -21.69 -19.64 -7.52
CA ALA A 149 -21.67 -19.00 -6.21
C ALA A 149 -22.99 -18.31 -5.87
N THR A 150 -23.63 -17.68 -6.86
CA THR A 150 -24.85 -16.87 -6.67
C THR A 150 -26.13 -17.66 -6.97
N GLY A 151 -26.03 -18.74 -7.75
CA GLY A 151 -27.18 -19.45 -8.29
C GLY A 151 -27.95 -18.67 -9.38
N GLN A 152 -27.37 -17.59 -9.89
CA GLN A 152 -27.94 -16.71 -10.92
C GLN A 152 -27.16 -16.83 -12.24
N ALA A 153 -27.56 -16.08 -13.27
CA ALA A 153 -26.79 -16.02 -14.51
C ALA A 153 -25.45 -15.33 -14.24
N GLY A 154 -24.34 -16.05 -14.46
CA GLY A 154 -22.99 -15.52 -14.19
C GLY A 154 -22.66 -14.24 -14.95
N GLU A 155 -23.24 -14.06 -16.15
CA GLU A 155 -23.05 -12.86 -16.97
C GLU A 155 -23.57 -11.58 -16.30
N ASP A 156 -24.49 -11.68 -15.33
CA ASP A 156 -24.99 -10.53 -14.55
C ASP A 156 -23.94 -9.98 -13.57
N PHE A 157 -22.81 -10.68 -13.40
CA PHE A 157 -21.70 -10.30 -12.53
C PHE A 157 -20.44 -9.92 -13.33
N ALA A 158 -20.57 -9.77 -14.64
CA ALA A 158 -19.51 -9.35 -15.55
C ALA A 158 -20.08 -8.46 -16.67
N LEU A 159 -20.90 -7.47 -16.30
CA LEU A 159 -21.50 -6.55 -17.26
C LEU A 159 -20.44 -5.64 -17.89
N GLY A 160 -20.54 -5.40 -19.21
CA GLY A 160 -19.60 -4.59 -19.98
C GLY A 160 -20.16 -4.10 -21.32
N ALA A 161 -21.06 -3.13 -21.28
CA ALA A 161 -21.78 -2.57 -22.44
C ALA A 161 -20.87 -1.91 -23.48
N ASN A 162 -19.68 -1.45 -23.07
CA ASN A 162 -18.69 -0.83 -23.95
C ASN A 162 -17.56 -1.78 -24.39
N VAL A 163 -17.67 -3.08 -24.08
CA VAL A 163 -16.73 -4.12 -24.50
C VAL A 163 -17.28 -4.83 -25.74
N TYR A 164 -16.59 -4.68 -26.87
CA TYR A 164 -17.04 -5.16 -28.17
C TYR A 164 -16.09 -6.21 -28.74
N LYS A 165 -16.60 -7.04 -29.66
CA LYS A 165 -15.73 -7.88 -30.50
C LYS A 165 -14.90 -7.00 -31.43
N ALA A 166 -13.60 -7.29 -31.54
CA ALA A 166 -12.65 -6.49 -32.30
C ALA A 166 -13.13 -6.15 -33.73
N GLY A 167 -13.00 -4.88 -34.10
CA GLY A 167 -13.42 -4.31 -35.37
C GLY A 167 -14.94 -4.12 -35.52
N THR A 168 -15.72 -4.26 -34.44
CA THR A 168 -17.19 -4.18 -34.48
C THR A 168 -17.77 -3.34 -33.34
N LYS A 169 -19.10 -3.19 -33.33
CA LYS A 169 -19.88 -2.69 -32.17
C LYS A 169 -20.80 -3.78 -31.63
N THR A 170 -20.47 -5.05 -31.88
CA THR A 170 -21.21 -6.19 -31.32
C THR A 170 -20.70 -6.43 -29.90
N PRO A 171 -21.56 -6.35 -28.87
CA PRO A 171 -21.15 -6.59 -27.49
C PRO A 171 -20.48 -7.97 -27.34
N ALA A 172 -19.38 -8.00 -26.60
CA ALA A 172 -18.68 -9.22 -26.23
C ALA A 172 -19.14 -9.76 -24.86
N LEU A 173 -19.66 -8.88 -24.01
CA LEU A 173 -20.24 -9.18 -22.70
C LEU A 173 -21.72 -8.77 -22.66
N LYS A 174 -22.45 -9.24 -21.64
CA LYS A 174 -23.79 -8.76 -21.36
C LYS A 174 -23.72 -7.28 -20.96
N GLU A 175 -24.65 -6.49 -21.48
CA GLU A 175 -24.57 -5.03 -21.38
C GLU A 175 -25.23 -4.49 -20.11
N TYR A 176 -26.32 -5.14 -19.69
CA TYR A 176 -27.11 -4.77 -18.52
C TYR A 176 -27.76 -5.98 -17.87
N ALA A 177 -28.18 -5.82 -16.62
CA ALA A 177 -29.04 -6.76 -15.89
C ALA A 177 -30.24 -6.02 -15.30
N ILE A 178 -31.36 -6.73 -15.10
CA ILE A 178 -32.56 -6.19 -14.46
C ILE A 178 -32.84 -6.98 -13.17
N ARG A 179 -33.23 -6.28 -12.09
CA ARG A 179 -33.67 -6.88 -10.82
C ARG A 179 -35.05 -6.34 -10.44
N GLU A 180 -35.90 -7.24 -9.97
CA GLU A 180 -37.22 -6.89 -9.43
C GLU A 180 -37.13 -6.76 -7.91
N VAL A 181 -37.46 -5.57 -7.38
CA VAL A 181 -37.38 -5.29 -5.94
C VAL A 181 -38.46 -4.29 -5.53
N GLY A 182 -39.19 -4.56 -4.45
CA GLY A 182 -40.27 -3.66 -4.00
C GLY A 182 -41.40 -3.44 -5.02
N GLY A 183 -41.50 -4.27 -6.06
CA GLY A 183 -42.43 -4.08 -7.18
C GLY A 183 -41.93 -3.11 -8.26
N LEU A 184 -40.66 -2.73 -8.21
CA LEU A 184 -39.94 -1.93 -9.20
C LEU A 184 -39.00 -2.83 -10.02
N SER A 185 -38.88 -2.53 -11.31
CA SER A 185 -37.81 -3.04 -12.17
C SER A 185 -36.62 -2.10 -12.13
N VAL A 186 -35.45 -2.59 -11.69
CA VAL A 186 -34.21 -1.81 -11.58
C VAL A 186 -33.20 -2.33 -12.61
N GLY A 187 -32.84 -1.48 -13.57
CA GLY A 187 -31.87 -1.77 -14.61
C GLY A 187 -30.47 -1.32 -14.21
N PHE A 188 -29.48 -2.20 -14.41
CA PHE A 188 -28.08 -1.93 -14.13
C PHE A 188 -27.27 -1.99 -15.41
N ILE A 189 -26.65 -0.87 -15.79
CA ILE A 189 -25.78 -0.77 -16.95
C ILE A 189 -24.33 -0.92 -16.49
N GLY A 190 -23.54 -1.75 -17.17
CA GLY A 190 -22.12 -1.91 -16.85
C GLY A 190 -21.20 -1.28 -17.88
N THR A 191 -20.22 -0.49 -17.45
CA THR A 191 -19.12 0.00 -18.30
C THR A 191 -17.77 -0.15 -17.62
N VAL A 192 -16.71 -0.27 -18.41
CA VAL A 192 -15.31 -0.30 -17.96
C VAL A 192 -14.52 0.81 -18.65
N THR A 193 -13.45 1.32 -18.02
CA THR A 193 -12.59 2.35 -18.62
C THR A 193 -12.18 2.03 -20.06
N GLU A 194 -12.16 3.04 -20.94
CA GLU A 194 -11.59 2.93 -22.29
C GLU A 194 -10.09 2.56 -22.28
N ASP A 195 -9.42 2.72 -21.13
CA ASP A 195 -7.97 2.56 -20.99
C ASP A 195 -7.52 1.10 -20.79
N VAL A 196 -8.43 0.12 -20.66
CA VAL A 196 -8.10 -1.31 -20.47
C VAL A 196 -6.98 -1.82 -21.40
N PRO A 197 -6.90 -1.48 -22.70
CA PRO A 197 -5.81 -1.92 -23.56
C PRO A 197 -4.40 -1.56 -23.10
N SER A 198 -4.26 -0.55 -22.24
CA SER A 198 -3.00 -0.14 -21.62
C SER A 198 -2.76 -0.76 -20.23
N LEU A 199 -3.80 -1.34 -19.64
CA LEU A 199 -3.83 -1.83 -18.26
C LEU A 199 -3.72 -3.37 -18.16
N VAL A 200 -3.84 -4.11 -19.26
CA VAL A 200 -3.76 -5.58 -19.24
C VAL A 200 -2.94 -6.12 -20.40
N SER A 201 -2.60 -7.41 -20.34
CA SER A 201 -1.83 -8.05 -21.41
C SER A 201 -2.57 -7.95 -22.76
N PRO A 202 -1.95 -7.39 -23.82
CA PRO A 202 -2.60 -7.23 -25.12
C PRO A 202 -3.03 -8.56 -25.75
N SER A 203 -2.32 -9.64 -25.42
CA SER A 203 -2.64 -10.99 -25.91
C SER A 203 -3.99 -11.49 -25.39
N GLY A 204 -4.29 -11.23 -24.10
CA GLY A 204 -5.49 -11.67 -23.40
C GLY A 204 -6.78 -10.98 -23.87
N ILE A 205 -6.67 -9.82 -24.52
CA ILE A 205 -7.80 -9.02 -25.01
C ILE A 205 -7.77 -8.76 -26.52
N SER A 206 -6.89 -9.43 -27.26
CA SER A 206 -6.69 -9.21 -28.71
C SER A 206 -7.93 -9.39 -29.60
N GLY A 207 -8.97 -10.06 -29.08
CA GLY A 207 -10.27 -10.23 -29.72
C GLY A 207 -11.31 -9.15 -29.40
N LEU A 208 -10.94 -8.12 -28.64
CA LEU A 208 -11.84 -7.10 -28.10
C LEU A 208 -11.48 -5.68 -28.55
N ASP A 209 -12.50 -4.83 -28.62
CA ASP A 209 -12.36 -3.37 -28.66
C ASP A 209 -13.09 -2.78 -27.44
N PHE A 210 -12.47 -1.80 -26.78
CA PHE A 210 -13.08 -1.03 -25.69
C PHE A 210 -13.52 0.32 -26.26
N GLY A 211 -14.83 0.59 -26.23
CA GLY A 211 -15.42 1.79 -26.80
C GLY A 211 -15.90 2.77 -25.74
N SER A 212 -16.49 3.88 -26.20
CA SER A 212 -16.94 4.94 -25.30
C SER A 212 -17.98 4.50 -24.28
N GLU A 213 -17.70 4.78 -23.00
CA GLU A 213 -18.63 4.52 -21.90
C GLU A 213 -19.90 5.37 -22.05
N VAL A 214 -19.76 6.64 -22.46
CA VAL A 214 -20.90 7.55 -22.67
C VAL A 214 -21.85 7.00 -23.74
N GLU A 215 -21.29 6.59 -24.88
CA GLU A 215 -22.10 6.07 -25.99
C GLU A 215 -22.81 4.76 -25.60
N ALA A 216 -22.12 3.87 -24.88
CA ALA A 216 -22.69 2.62 -24.42
C ALA A 216 -23.78 2.84 -23.35
N ALA A 217 -23.48 3.64 -22.32
CA ALA A 217 -24.41 3.94 -21.24
C ALA A 217 -25.70 4.58 -21.75
N ASN A 218 -25.59 5.56 -22.65
CA ASN A 218 -26.76 6.24 -23.20
C ASN A 218 -27.58 5.30 -24.10
N ARG A 219 -26.93 4.50 -24.93
CA ARG A 219 -27.63 3.52 -25.77
C ARG A 219 -28.42 2.50 -24.94
N VAL A 220 -27.82 1.98 -23.87
CA VAL A 220 -28.48 0.98 -23.02
C VAL A 220 -29.57 1.62 -22.16
N ALA A 221 -29.37 2.85 -21.67
CA ALA A 221 -30.41 3.58 -20.97
C ALA A 221 -31.63 3.83 -21.88
N ASP A 222 -31.41 4.19 -23.15
CA ASP A 222 -32.49 4.32 -24.13
C ASP A 222 -33.21 2.99 -24.35
N GLN A 223 -32.49 1.86 -24.43
CA GLN A 223 -33.10 0.53 -24.55
C GLN A 223 -34.00 0.22 -23.35
N LEU A 224 -33.53 0.45 -22.13
CA LEU A 224 -34.25 0.15 -20.89
C LEU A 224 -35.47 1.07 -20.63
N SER A 225 -35.75 2.02 -21.51
CA SER A 225 -36.80 3.03 -21.33
C SER A 225 -37.57 3.39 -22.61
N ASP A 226 -37.43 2.61 -23.69
CA ASP A 226 -38.08 2.89 -24.98
C ASP A 226 -39.49 2.31 -25.12
N GLY A 227 -39.94 1.51 -24.15
CA GLY A 227 -41.25 0.85 -24.14
C GLY A 227 -41.32 -0.41 -25.00
N ASP A 228 -40.19 -1.02 -25.36
CA ASP A 228 -40.08 -2.34 -25.98
C ASP A 228 -39.83 -3.44 -24.93
N ASP A 229 -40.91 -4.03 -24.41
CA ASP A 229 -40.89 -5.17 -23.46
C ASP A 229 -39.92 -6.33 -23.82
N SER A 230 -39.44 -6.45 -25.08
CA SER A 230 -38.51 -7.50 -25.49
C SER A 230 -37.07 -7.32 -25.01
N ASN A 231 -36.65 -6.09 -24.70
CA ASN A 231 -35.36 -5.80 -24.06
C ASN A 231 -35.50 -5.70 -22.52
N GLY A 232 -36.73 -5.58 -22.02
CA GLY A 232 -37.05 -5.35 -20.62
C GLY A 232 -36.99 -3.86 -20.30
N GLU A 233 -37.99 -3.38 -19.58
CA GLU A 233 -38.08 -1.98 -19.15
C GLU A 233 -37.66 -1.84 -17.69
N ALA A 234 -37.04 -0.71 -17.35
CA ALA A 234 -36.66 -0.37 -15.99
C ALA A 234 -37.39 0.88 -15.52
N ASP A 235 -37.89 0.84 -14.28
CA ASP A 235 -38.41 2.01 -13.58
C ASP A 235 -37.25 2.90 -13.09
N VAL A 236 -36.16 2.27 -12.63
CA VAL A 236 -34.94 2.93 -12.14
C VAL A 236 -33.74 2.40 -12.91
N ILE A 237 -32.87 3.29 -13.40
CA ILE A 237 -31.64 2.90 -14.12
C ILE A 237 -30.40 3.37 -13.36
N VAL A 238 -29.52 2.42 -13.05
CA VAL A 238 -28.27 2.64 -12.35
C VAL A 238 -27.11 2.34 -13.28
N LEU A 239 -26.16 3.28 -13.37
CA LEU A 239 -24.89 3.02 -14.06
C LEU A 239 -23.86 2.54 -13.04
N LEU A 240 -23.32 1.36 -13.27
CA LEU A 240 -22.14 0.83 -12.60
C LEU A 240 -20.97 0.98 -13.58
N THR A 241 -19.97 1.77 -13.22
CA THR A 241 -18.82 2.03 -14.11
C THR A 241 -17.51 1.76 -13.40
N HIS A 242 -16.65 0.95 -14.00
CA HIS A 242 -15.28 0.79 -13.56
C HIS A 242 -14.36 1.83 -14.21
N ASN A 243 -14.63 3.09 -13.86
CA ASN A 243 -13.85 4.27 -14.18
C ASN A 243 -14.16 5.32 -13.08
N GLY A 244 -13.27 6.27 -12.84
CA GLY A 244 -13.38 7.19 -11.72
C GLY A 244 -12.52 8.44 -11.87
N SER A 245 -12.69 9.37 -10.93
CA SER A 245 -11.82 10.56 -10.84
C SER A 245 -10.66 10.28 -9.89
N ALA A 246 -9.49 10.85 -10.19
CA ALA A 246 -8.37 10.90 -9.25
C ALA A 246 -8.56 11.96 -8.13
N SER A 247 -9.59 12.81 -8.26
CA SER A 247 -9.94 13.83 -7.26
C SER A 247 -10.94 13.29 -6.23
N THR A 248 -10.88 13.79 -5.00
CA THR A 248 -11.91 13.60 -3.96
C THR A 248 -12.80 14.83 -3.78
N ASP A 249 -12.46 15.95 -4.41
CA ASP A 249 -13.26 17.19 -4.37
C ASP A 249 -14.36 17.18 -5.44
N CYS A 250 -15.63 17.27 -5.01
CA CYS A 250 -16.78 17.22 -5.92
C CYS A 250 -16.81 18.35 -6.96
N SER A 251 -16.25 19.54 -6.68
CA SER A 251 -16.25 20.64 -7.66
C SER A 251 -15.24 20.38 -8.77
N ALA A 252 -14.08 19.81 -8.42
CA ALA A 252 -13.09 19.34 -9.38
C ALA A 252 -13.65 18.20 -10.24
N ILE A 253 -14.26 17.18 -9.61
CA ILE A 253 -14.90 16.05 -10.32
C ILE A 253 -15.97 16.56 -11.29
N ALA A 254 -16.87 17.44 -10.83
CA ALA A 254 -17.95 17.99 -11.66
C ALA A 254 -17.46 18.82 -12.86
N SER A 255 -16.20 19.25 -12.89
CA SER A 255 -15.65 20.10 -13.94
C SER A 255 -14.47 19.48 -14.71
N GLU A 256 -14.09 18.23 -14.39
CA GLU A 256 -12.99 17.57 -15.06
C GLU A 256 -13.33 17.25 -16.53
N THR A 257 -12.26 17.21 -17.34
CA THR A 257 -12.34 17.06 -18.80
C THR A 257 -11.84 15.69 -19.25
N THR A 258 -11.85 14.70 -18.36
CA THR A 258 -11.49 13.30 -18.64
C THR A 258 -12.67 12.56 -19.30
N ALA A 259 -12.45 11.33 -19.79
CA ALA A 259 -13.51 10.46 -20.28
C ALA A 259 -14.58 10.21 -19.20
N TYR A 260 -14.15 9.94 -17.96
CA TYR A 260 -15.04 9.80 -16.80
C TYR A 260 -15.82 11.09 -16.50
N GLY A 261 -15.17 12.25 -16.51
CA GLY A 261 -15.85 13.54 -16.33
C GLY A 261 -16.91 13.80 -17.41
N ASP A 262 -16.67 13.34 -18.64
CA ASP A 262 -17.67 13.35 -19.70
C ASP A 262 -18.78 12.33 -19.47
N LEU A 263 -18.48 11.12 -19.00
CA LEU A 263 -19.46 10.09 -18.63
C LEU A 263 -20.47 10.62 -17.62
N ILE A 264 -20.03 11.12 -16.47
CA ILE A 264 -20.94 11.54 -15.39
C ILE A 264 -21.80 12.76 -15.76
N ARG A 265 -21.31 13.63 -16.66
CA ARG A 265 -22.04 14.82 -17.11
C ARG A 265 -22.94 14.59 -18.32
N LYS A 266 -22.60 13.62 -19.18
CA LYS A 266 -23.30 13.36 -20.47
C LYS A 266 -24.11 12.06 -20.46
N ALA A 267 -24.01 11.27 -19.39
CA ALA A 267 -24.89 10.12 -19.15
C ALA A 267 -26.36 10.55 -19.23
N SER A 268 -27.20 9.70 -19.82
CA SER A 268 -28.60 9.95 -20.11
C SER A 268 -29.36 10.45 -18.88
N GLY A 269 -30.36 11.31 -19.10
CA GLY A 269 -31.28 11.76 -18.06
C GLY A 269 -31.97 10.63 -17.31
N ASN A 270 -32.20 9.51 -18.00
CA ASN A 270 -32.87 8.33 -17.45
C ASN A 270 -32.00 7.54 -16.46
N ILE A 271 -30.70 7.84 -16.34
CA ILE A 271 -29.83 7.21 -15.33
C ILE A 271 -29.95 7.99 -14.01
N ASP A 272 -30.44 7.33 -12.98
CA ASP A 272 -30.80 7.92 -11.69
C ASP A 272 -29.62 7.98 -10.70
N ALA A 273 -28.65 7.07 -10.82
CA ALA A 273 -27.49 6.99 -9.95
C ALA A 273 -26.27 6.41 -10.68
N ILE A 274 -25.06 6.79 -10.24
CA ILE A 274 -23.80 6.28 -10.77
C ILE A 274 -22.91 5.77 -9.63
N PHE A 275 -22.54 4.50 -9.67
CA PHE A 275 -21.47 3.94 -8.84
C PHE A 275 -20.21 3.81 -9.71
N SER A 276 -19.10 4.28 -9.17
CA SER A 276 -17.79 4.32 -9.85
C SER A 276 -16.74 3.48 -9.11
N GLY A 277 -15.59 3.27 -9.75
CA GLY A 277 -14.46 2.49 -9.21
C GLY A 277 -13.14 2.90 -9.87
N HIS A 278 -12.18 1.96 -9.95
CA HIS A 278 -10.90 2.04 -10.66
C HIS A 278 -9.84 2.94 -9.99
N THR A 279 -10.23 4.14 -9.55
CA THR A 279 -9.27 5.14 -9.04
C THR A 279 -9.03 5.05 -7.54
N HIS A 280 -9.62 4.04 -6.88
CA HIS A 280 -9.52 3.78 -5.43
C HIS A 280 -9.90 4.99 -4.56
N SER A 281 -10.65 5.93 -5.13
CA SER A 281 -10.91 7.24 -4.57
C SER A 281 -12.16 7.24 -3.71
N THR A 282 -12.29 8.26 -2.86
CA THR A 282 -13.43 8.40 -1.95
C THR A 282 -14.18 9.69 -2.23
N TYR A 283 -15.38 9.57 -2.79
CA TYR A 283 -16.25 10.72 -3.04
C TYR A 283 -17.72 10.30 -3.04
N ASP A 284 -18.56 11.29 -2.74
CA ASP A 284 -20.01 11.19 -2.70
C ASP A 284 -20.53 12.56 -3.12
N CYS A 285 -20.94 12.66 -4.38
CA CYS A 285 -21.21 13.93 -5.04
C CYS A 285 -22.60 13.93 -5.69
N ALA A 286 -23.26 15.08 -5.63
CA ALA A 286 -24.37 15.37 -6.52
C ALA A 286 -23.82 16.04 -7.79
N ILE A 287 -23.93 15.37 -8.93
CA ILE A 287 -23.37 15.85 -10.20
C ILE A 287 -24.51 16.19 -11.16
N ALA A 288 -24.43 17.36 -11.79
CA ALA A 288 -25.38 17.79 -12.81
C ALA A 288 -25.22 16.99 -14.11
N GLY A 289 -26.23 16.21 -14.45
CA GLY A 289 -26.42 15.58 -15.77
C GLY A 289 -27.40 16.36 -16.65
N PRO A 290 -27.82 15.78 -17.80
CA PRO A 290 -28.73 16.44 -18.74
C PRO A 290 -30.08 16.88 -18.16
N ASP A 291 -30.65 16.10 -17.23
CA ASP A 291 -32.00 16.29 -16.70
C ASP A 291 -32.07 16.57 -15.19
N GLY A 292 -30.93 16.88 -14.56
CA GLY A 292 -30.87 17.22 -13.13
C GLY A 292 -29.59 16.75 -12.46
N GLU A 293 -29.48 17.02 -11.16
CA GLU A 293 -28.42 16.45 -10.33
C GLU A 293 -28.76 15.01 -9.95
N ARG A 294 -27.75 14.15 -9.92
CA ARG A 294 -27.85 12.75 -9.48
C ARG A 294 -26.67 12.37 -8.58
N PRO A 295 -26.84 11.37 -7.68
CA PRO A 295 -25.73 10.84 -6.90
C PRO A 295 -24.69 10.13 -7.80
N VAL A 296 -23.42 10.47 -7.56
CA VAL A 296 -22.24 9.84 -8.14
C VAL A 296 -21.28 9.52 -7.00
N ILE A 297 -21.00 8.22 -6.80
CA ILE A 297 -20.29 7.73 -5.61
C ILE A 297 -19.15 6.77 -5.96
N GLN A 298 -18.04 6.87 -5.22
CA GLN A 298 -16.98 5.86 -5.16
C GLN A 298 -16.64 5.59 -3.70
N SER A 299 -16.58 4.31 -3.34
CA SER A 299 -16.50 3.85 -1.95
C SER A 299 -15.10 3.38 -1.56
N HIS A 300 -14.08 4.15 -1.94
CA HIS A 300 -12.67 3.83 -1.69
C HIS A 300 -12.28 2.50 -2.37
N GLN A 301 -11.75 1.53 -1.65
CA GLN A 301 -11.23 0.27 -2.19
C GLN A 301 -11.25 -0.82 -1.10
N TYR A 302 -10.95 -2.06 -1.48
CA TYR A 302 -10.53 -3.15 -0.60
C TYR A 302 -11.55 -3.57 0.47
N GLY A 303 -12.82 -3.19 0.32
CA GLY A 303 -13.82 -3.42 1.35
C GLY A 303 -13.54 -2.62 2.64
N THR A 304 -12.92 -1.44 2.55
CA THR A 304 -12.81 -0.52 3.70
C THR A 304 -14.12 0.26 3.92
N THR A 305 -14.93 0.43 2.87
CA THR A 305 -16.10 1.31 2.88
C THR A 305 -17.14 0.78 1.91
N LEU A 306 -18.42 0.90 2.30
CA LEU A 306 -19.58 0.58 1.47
C LEU A 306 -20.25 1.88 1.04
N GLY A 307 -20.48 2.08 -0.25
CA GLY A 307 -21.29 3.18 -0.76
C GLY A 307 -22.76 2.86 -0.61
N LYS A 308 -23.59 3.80 -0.17
CA LYS A 308 -25.05 3.65 -0.11
C LYS A 308 -25.72 4.79 -0.87
N VAL A 309 -26.63 4.44 -1.78
CA VAL A 309 -27.55 5.38 -2.44
C VAL A 309 -28.98 4.95 -2.09
N SER A 310 -29.77 5.86 -1.54
CA SER A 310 -31.19 5.65 -1.25
C SER A 310 -32.03 6.48 -2.21
N LEU A 311 -32.95 5.83 -2.90
CA LEU A 311 -33.88 6.44 -3.85
C LEU A 311 -35.32 6.26 -3.34
N GLU A 312 -36.07 7.35 -3.21
CA GLU A 312 -37.52 7.27 -3.06
C GLU A 312 -38.19 7.32 -4.43
N VAL A 313 -38.93 6.27 -4.77
CA VAL A 313 -39.52 6.06 -6.10
C VAL A 313 -41.04 6.08 -5.99
N ASP A 314 -41.71 6.75 -6.93
CA ASP A 314 -43.16 6.62 -7.12
C ASP A 314 -43.45 5.29 -7.85
N PRO A 315 -44.01 4.26 -7.18
CA PRO A 315 -44.22 2.96 -7.81
C PRO A 315 -45.29 2.96 -8.91
N SER A 316 -46.01 4.07 -9.11
CA SER A 316 -47.02 4.20 -10.17
C SER A 316 -46.48 4.79 -11.46
N THR A 317 -45.40 5.58 -11.38
CA THR A 317 -44.77 6.21 -12.56
C THR A 317 -43.36 5.71 -12.82
N GLY A 318 -42.70 5.12 -11.82
CA GLY A 318 -41.29 4.77 -11.86
C GLY A 318 -40.36 5.93 -11.53
N ASP A 319 -40.88 7.15 -11.34
CA ASP A 319 -40.05 8.34 -11.18
C ASP A 319 -39.35 8.37 -9.80
N VAL A 320 -38.06 8.70 -9.80
CA VAL A 320 -37.31 9.03 -8.57
C VAL A 320 -37.73 10.41 -8.06
N ILE A 321 -38.31 10.44 -6.86
CA ILE A 321 -38.80 11.64 -6.18
C ILE A 321 -37.66 12.33 -5.41
N GLN A 322 -36.82 11.52 -4.75
CA GLN A 322 -35.71 11.99 -3.94
C GLN A 322 -34.56 10.99 -3.98
N ALA A 323 -33.33 11.50 -3.98
CA ALA A 323 -32.12 10.71 -3.86
C ALA A 323 -31.22 11.25 -2.72
N SER A 324 -30.55 10.35 -2.03
CA SER A 324 -29.47 10.66 -1.10
C SER A 324 -28.39 9.60 -1.15
N SER A 325 -27.18 9.96 -0.75
CA SER A 325 -26.04 9.05 -0.74
C SER A 325 -25.20 9.27 0.52
N GLU A 326 -24.51 8.21 0.93
CA GLU A 326 -23.53 8.23 2.02
C GLU A 326 -22.47 7.14 1.83
N ARG A 327 -21.35 7.27 2.55
CA ARG A 327 -20.29 6.26 2.62
C ARG A 327 -20.23 5.69 4.04
N LEU A 328 -20.21 4.37 4.13
CA LEU A 328 -20.27 3.61 5.38
C LEU A 328 -18.94 2.88 5.60
N PRO A 329 -18.04 3.38 6.46
CA PRO A 329 -16.80 2.66 6.81
C PRO A 329 -17.12 1.30 7.43
N LEU A 330 -16.41 0.25 6.99
CA LEU A 330 -16.59 -1.10 7.52
C LEU A 330 -15.75 -1.36 8.77
N ALA A 331 -14.70 -0.58 9.00
CA ALA A 331 -13.91 -0.54 10.22
C ALA A 331 -13.54 0.90 10.58
N ASN A 332 -13.20 1.14 11.84
CA ASN A 332 -12.67 2.40 12.34
C ASN A 332 -11.36 2.19 13.09
N GLU A 333 -10.45 3.13 12.94
CA GLU A 333 -9.24 3.24 13.75
C GLU A 333 -9.51 4.04 15.03
N SER A 334 -9.07 3.50 16.17
CA SER A 334 -9.08 4.21 17.43
C SER A 334 -7.94 5.24 17.51
N ALA A 335 -7.95 6.09 18.54
CA ALA A 335 -6.86 7.05 18.74
C ALA A 335 -5.50 6.39 19.02
N ASP A 336 -5.51 5.12 19.45
CA ASP A 336 -4.34 4.32 19.79
C ASP A 336 -3.89 3.42 18.60
N GLY A 337 -4.44 3.65 17.40
CA GLY A 337 -4.10 2.90 16.17
C GLY A 337 -4.77 1.54 16.00
N GLU A 338 -5.60 1.12 16.97
CA GLU A 338 -6.31 -0.17 16.90
C GLU A 338 -7.54 -0.10 15.98
N TRP A 339 -7.69 -1.06 15.08
CA TRP A 339 -8.80 -1.16 14.13
C TRP A 339 -9.92 -2.06 14.67
N THR A 340 -11.16 -1.59 14.58
CA THR A 340 -12.36 -2.36 14.99
C THR A 340 -13.40 -2.36 13.89
N ALA A 341 -13.94 -3.54 13.56
CA ALA A 341 -15.04 -3.70 12.62
C ALA A 341 -16.33 -3.02 13.14
N ASN A 342 -17.06 -2.37 12.23
CA ASN A 342 -18.31 -1.67 12.54
C ASN A 342 -19.56 -2.55 12.44
N TYR A 343 -19.44 -3.72 11.84
CA TYR A 343 -20.54 -4.66 11.60
C TYR A 343 -20.16 -6.06 12.06
N GLU A 344 -21.16 -6.84 12.46
CA GLU A 344 -20.98 -8.25 12.85
C GLU A 344 -20.61 -9.10 11.64
N ALA A 345 -19.64 -10.01 11.77
CA ALA A 345 -19.23 -10.86 10.65
C ALA A 345 -20.30 -11.91 10.29
N ASN A 346 -20.61 -12.07 8.99
CA ASN A 346 -21.48 -13.16 8.51
C ASN A 346 -20.77 -14.52 8.68
N PRO A 347 -21.35 -15.49 9.40
CA PRO A 347 -20.68 -16.75 9.71
C PRO A 347 -20.51 -17.69 8.51
N THR A 348 -21.35 -17.57 7.47
CA THR A 348 -21.21 -18.36 6.24
C THR A 348 -20.02 -17.87 5.44
N VAL A 349 -19.89 -16.55 5.29
CA VAL A 349 -18.76 -15.95 4.58
C VAL A 349 -17.47 -16.11 5.37
N ALA A 350 -17.48 -15.94 6.70
CA ALA A 350 -16.31 -16.19 7.54
C ALA A 350 -15.74 -17.60 7.34
N LYS A 351 -16.61 -18.61 7.19
CA LYS A 351 -16.18 -19.98 6.91
C LYS A 351 -15.48 -20.11 5.55
N ILE A 352 -15.94 -19.41 4.52
CA ILE A 352 -15.28 -19.40 3.20
C ILE A 352 -13.87 -18.79 3.32
N VAL A 353 -13.74 -17.68 4.05
CA VAL A 353 -12.45 -17.03 4.32
C VAL A 353 -11.51 -17.98 5.08
N ASP A 354 -11.99 -18.59 6.17
CA ASP A 354 -11.22 -19.54 6.97
C ASP A 354 -10.74 -20.77 6.17
N GLU A 355 -11.52 -21.21 5.17
CA GLU A 355 -11.14 -22.31 4.28
C GLU A 355 -10.11 -21.84 3.26
N ALA A 356 -10.26 -20.63 2.73
CA ALA A 356 -9.32 -20.04 1.80
C ALA A 356 -7.93 -19.80 2.42
N GLU A 357 -7.87 -19.30 3.66
CA GLU A 357 -6.59 -19.10 4.36
C GLU A 357 -5.85 -20.43 4.58
N LYS A 358 -6.58 -21.50 4.94
CA LYS A 358 -5.98 -22.84 5.11
C LYS A 358 -5.46 -23.41 3.79
N GLU A 359 -6.17 -23.20 2.69
CA GLU A 359 -5.68 -23.64 1.37
C GLU A 359 -4.49 -22.81 0.92
N ALA A 360 -4.48 -21.51 1.24
CA ALA A 360 -3.35 -20.63 0.95
C ALA A 360 -2.06 -21.09 1.64
N GLU A 361 -2.12 -21.65 2.87
CA GLU A 361 -0.96 -22.28 3.51
C GLU A 361 -0.41 -23.47 2.70
N VAL A 362 -1.29 -24.24 2.05
CA VAL A 362 -0.91 -25.39 1.22
C VAL A 362 -0.29 -24.92 -0.11
N VAL A 363 -0.96 -24.04 -0.83
CA VAL A 363 -0.48 -23.49 -2.11
C VAL A 363 0.77 -22.63 -1.91
N GLY A 364 0.87 -21.96 -0.77
CA GLY A 364 2.00 -21.14 -0.37
C GLY A 364 3.32 -21.88 -0.30
N SER A 365 3.28 -23.20 -0.10
CA SER A 365 4.45 -24.07 -0.12
C SER A 365 4.98 -24.37 -1.53
N VAL A 366 4.28 -23.94 -2.59
CA VAL A 366 4.72 -24.14 -3.98
C VAL A 366 5.93 -23.26 -4.29
N LYS A 367 6.97 -23.87 -4.85
CA LYS A 367 8.16 -23.19 -5.33
C LYS A 367 7.83 -22.28 -6.53
N VAL A 368 8.27 -21.03 -6.46
CA VAL A 368 8.18 -20.04 -7.55
C VAL A 368 9.54 -19.71 -8.18
N GLY A 369 10.64 -19.96 -7.48
CA GLY A 369 11.99 -19.76 -8.01
C GLY A 369 13.09 -20.14 -7.01
N GLU A 370 14.32 -19.70 -7.29
CA GLU A 370 15.50 -19.90 -6.44
C GLU A 370 16.26 -18.57 -6.26
N ILE A 371 16.92 -18.39 -5.12
CA ILE A 371 17.88 -17.31 -4.85
C ILE A 371 19.29 -17.86 -4.64
N SER A 372 20.32 -17.08 -4.98
CA SER A 372 21.72 -17.52 -4.82
C SER A 372 22.31 -17.29 -3.42
N GLU A 373 21.73 -16.36 -2.65
CA GLU A 373 22.11 -15.99 -1.29
C GLU A 373 20.97 -15.16 -0.66
N ASP A 374 21.06 -14.82 0.62
CA ASP A 374 20.03 -14.04 1.32
C ASP A 374 19.81 -12.66 0.68
N ILE A 375 18.54 -12.29 0.45
CA ILE A 375 18.13 -10.97 0.00
C ILE A 375 17.42 -10.25 1.15
N LEU A 376 18.06 -9.22 1.69
CA LEU A 376 17.78 -8.66 3.02
C LEU A 376 17.20 -7.25 2.93
N ARG A 377 16.29 -6.91 3.84
CA ARG A 377 15.57 -5.62 3.90
C ARG A 377 16.21 -4.57 4.83
N GLY A 378 17.36 -4.86 5.44
CA GLY A 378 18.02 -3.99 6.41
C GLY A 378 19.54 -4.09 6.44
N GLY A 379 20.19 -3.87 5.29
CA GLY A 379 21.65 -3.96 5.15
C GLY A 379 22.17 -5.39 5.09
N ASP A 380 23.31 -5.63 5.74
CA ASP A 380 24.10 -6.87 5.62
C ASP A 380 23.66 -7.98 6.59
N THR A 381 22.66 -7.70 7.42
CA THR A 381 22.13 -8.63 8.43
C THR A 381 20.62 -8.75 8.31
N PRO A 382 20.03 -9.96 8.50
CA PRO A 382 18.58 -10.12 8.52
C PRO A 382 17.93 -9.20 9.57
N GLY A 383 16.86 -8.51 9.20
CA GLY A 383 16.26 -7.49 10.06
C GLY A 383 15.55 -6.39 9.30
N SER A 384 14.84 -5.53 10.03
CA SER A 384 13.95 -4.51 9.46
C SER A 384 14.53 -3.09 9.49
N ASP A 385 15.85 -2.92 9.38
CA ASP A 385 16.42 -1.57 9.42
C ASP A 385 16.03 -0.79 8.16
N ARG A 386 15.12 0.17 8.35
CA ARG A 386 14.57 1.00 7.26
C ARG A 386 15.43 2.23 6.97
N GLY A 387 16.50 2.47 7.72
CA GLY A 387 17.37 3.65 7.56
C GLY A 387 18.58 3.41 6.67
N VAL A 388 18.80 2.17 6.23
CA VAL A 388 20.00 1.74 5.50
C VAL A 388 19.65 1.17 4.13
N GLU A 389 20.60 1.22 3.19
CA GLU A 389 20.45 0.55 1.90
C GLU A 389 20.25 -0.95 2.11
N SER A 390 19.37 -1.55 1.30
CA SER A 390 19.03 -2.97 1.43
C SER A 390 19.07 -3.66 0.07
N THR A 391 19.61 -4.88 0.04
CA THR A 391 19.66 -5.67 -1.19
C THR A 391 18.25 -6.03 -1.67
N LEU A 392 17.30 -6.23 -0.75
CA LEU A 392 15.90 -6.47 -1.09
C LEU A 392 15.20 -5.23 -1.67
N GLY A 393 15.45 -4.04 -1.12
CA GLY A 393 14.90 -2.80 -1.67
C GLY A 393 15.34 -2.58 -3.11
N ASN A 394 16.63 -2.78 -3.39
CA ASN A 394 17.17 -2.69 -4.75
C ASN A 394 16.62 -3.81 -5.65
N THR A 395 16.52 -5.05 -5.16
CA THR A 395 15.99 -6.20 -5.91
C THR A 395 14.52 -6.01 -6.29
N VAL A 396 13.69 -5.55 -5.36
CA VAL A 396 12.28 -5.29 -5.64
C VAL A 396 12.11 -4.10 -6.59
N ALA A 397 12.95 -3.06 -6.48
CA ALA A 397 12.97 -1.99 -7.47
C ALA A 397 13.36 -2.51 -8.87
N ASP A 398 14.32 -3.43 -8.97
CA ASP A 398 14.67 -4.07 -10.26
C ASP A 398 13.53 -4.92 -10.81
N ILE A 399 12.82 -5.67 -9.96
CA ILE A 399 11.62 -6.42 -10.33
C ILE A 399 10.52 -5.48 -10.86
N HIS A 400 10.28 -4.36 -10.18
CA HIS A 400 9.26 -3.38 -10.59
C HIS A 400 9.64 -2.72 -11.92
N LEU A 401 10.93 -2.38 -12.11
CA LEU A 401 11.44 -1.87 -13.38
C LEU A 401 11.25 -2.92 -14.48
N TRP A 402 11.62 -4.18 -14.26
CA TRP A 402 11.45 -5.26 -15.23
C TRP A 402 9.97 -5.46 -15.59
N ALA A 403 9.08 -5.50 -14.60
CA ALA A 403 7.64 -5.71 -14.82
C ALA A 403 6.99 -4.58 -15.64
N THR A 404 7.52 -3.36 -15.52
CA THR A 404 7.01 -2.16 -16.19
C THR A 404 7.86 -1.73 -17.40
N SER A 405 8.74 -2.61 -17.91
CA SER A 405 9.57 -2.32 -19.09
C SER A 405 9.91 -3.53 -19.97
N ASN A 406 9.47 -4.74 -19.60
CA ASN A 406 9.69 -5.95 -20.40
C ASN A 406 8.85 -5.96 -21.71
N GLU A 407 9.07 -6.97 -22.54
CA GLU A 407 8.44 -7.09 -23.86
C GLU A 407 6.92 -7.34 -23.83
N ASP A 408 6.39 -7.84 -22.72
CA ASP A 408 4.97 -8.10 -22.52
C ASP A 408 4.22 -6.88 -21.94
N PHE A 409 4.94 -5.85 -21.49
CA PHE A 409 4.35 -4.63 -20.96
C PHE A 409 3.76 -3.76 -22.07
N ALA A 410 2.47 -3.43 -21.95
CA ALA A 410 1.72 -2.69 -22.95
C ALA A 410 1.91 -1.15 -22.88
N GLY A 411 2.31 -0.65 -21.71
CA GLY A 411 2.47 0.79 -21.44
C GLY A 411 3.80 1.37 -21.92
N GLU A 412 4.01 2.66 -21.63
CA GLU A 412 5.31 3.30 -21.86
C GLU A 412 6.35 2.74 -20.86
N PRO A 413 7.44 2.10 -21.33
CA PRO A 413 8.42 1.46 -20.45
C PRO A 413 9.02 2.44 -19.42
N ALA A 414 9.01 2.04 -18.15
CA ALA A 414 9.70 2.79 -17.11
C ALA A 414 11.22 2.73 -17.30
N GLN A 415 11.91 3.79 -16.86
CA GLN A 415 13.37 3.93 -16.92
C GLN A 415 14.03 3.76 -15.56
N ILE A 416 13.28 4.07 -14.49
CA ILE A 416 13.73 4.05 -13.10
C ILE A 416 12.58 3.48 -12.27
N ALA A 417 12.87 2.66 -11.27
CA ALA A 417 11.87 2.25 -10.28
C ALA A 417 12.34 2.48 -8.84
N PHE A 418 11.37 2.69 -7.95
CA PHE A 418 11.59 2.95 -6.53
C PHE A 418 10.77 1.99 -5.66
N MET A 419 11.35 1.59 -4.53
CA MET A 419 10.67 0.80 -3.51
C MET A 419 10.89 1.42 -2.12
N ASN A 420 9.81 1.64 -1.36
CA ASN A 420 9.91 2.14 0.01
C ASN A 420 10.20 1.00 1.00
N ALA A 421 11.11 1.22 1.96
CA ALA A 421 11.45 0.23 2.97
C ALA A 421 10.25 -0.23 3.82
N GLY A 422 9.22 0.61 3.97
CA GLY A 422 8.00 0.27 4.71
C GLY A 422 7.14 -0.83 4.07
N GLY A 423 7.19 -0.91 2.73
CA GLY A 423 6.46 -1.87 1.91
C GLY A 423 7.07 -3.28 1.93
N LEU A 424 8.32 -3.44 2.36
CA LEU A 424 9.02 -4.72 2.47
C LEU A 424 8.83 -5.34 3.86
N ARG A 425 8.19 -6.50 3.92
CA ARG A 425 7.71 -7.07 5.19
C ARG A 425 8.47 -8.29 5.68
N ALA A 426 9.16 -9.00 4.80
CA ALA A 426 10.01 -10.15 5.11
C ALA A 426 11.32 -10.10 4.31
N ASP A 427 12.35 -10.76 4.84
CA ASP A 427 13.58 -11.07 4.09
C ASP A 427 13.33 -12.30 3.20
N LEU A 428 14.03 -12.42 2.06
CA LEU A 428 14.09 -13.68 1.32
C LEU A 428 15.39 -14.40 1.71
N LEU A 429 15.26 -15.43 2.54
CA LEU A 429 16.40 -16.18 3.07
C LEU A 429 16.71 -17.39 2.19
N TYR A 430 17.99 -17.61 1.89
CA TYR A 430 18.49 -18.71 1.08
C TYR A 430 18.11 -20.07 1.66
N GLY A 431 18.09 -20.21 2.98
CA GLY A 431 17.72 -21.48 3.62
C GLY A 431 18.67 -22.63 3.26
N GLU A 432 18.13 -23.81 2.95
CA GLU A 432 18.94 -24.99 2.61
C GLU A 432 19.40 -25.02 1.15
N ASP A 433 18.57 -24.58 0.22
CA ASP A 433 18.77 -24.75 -1.23
C ASP A 433 18.36 -23.54 -2.09
N GLY A 434 18.10 -22.38 -1.47
CA GLY A 434 17.69 -21.16 -2.17
C GLY A 434 16.23 -21.14 -2.59
N THR A 435 15.40 -22.14 -2.26
CA THR A 435 14.01 -22.20 -2.74
C THR A 435 13.17 -21.03 -2.23
N VAL A 436 12.62 -20.26 -3.17
CA VAL A 436 11.59 -19.25 -2.91
C VAL A 436 10.23 -19.86 -3.18
N THR A 437 9.35 -19.83 -2.17
CA THR A 437 7.96 -20.27 -2.29
C THR A 437 7.04 -19.09 -2.59
N TYR A 438 5.84 -19.37 -3.10
CA TYR A 438 4.85 -18.33 -3.36
C TYR A 438 4.52 -17.57 -2.07
N GLN A 439 4.38 -18.26 -0.93
CA GLN A 439 4.18 -17.62 0.36
C GLN A 439 5.33 -16.68 0.71
N SER A 440 6.60 -17.09 0.54
CA SER A 440 7.73 -16.21 0.86
C SER A 440 7.74 -14.94 0.00
N ALA A 441 7.40 -15.03 -1.29
CA ALA A 441 7.26 -13.85 -2.16
C ALA A 441 6.09 -12.94 -1.70
N ALA A 442 4.95 -13.54 -1.33
CA ALA A 442 3.80 -12.80 -0.80
C ALA A 442 4.09 -12.14 0.55
N GLU A 443 4.89 -12.77 1.41
CA GLU A 443 5.30 -12.22 2.69
C GLU A 443 6.25 -11.03 2.54
N VAL A 444 6.99 -10.90 1.42
CA VAL A 444 7.79 -9.70 1.14
C VAL A 444 6.89 -8.51 0.83
N GLN A 445 5.91 -8.68 -0.06
CA GLN A 445 4.98 -7.64 -0.52
C GLN A 445 3.50 -8.05 -0.31
N PRO A 446 3.00 -8.07 0.95
CA PRO A 446 1.70 -8.68 1.26
C PRO A 446 0.49 -7.80 0.94
N PHE A 447 0.73 -6.57 0.50
CA PHE A 447 -0.32 -5.56 0.32
C PHE A 447 -1.03 -5.68 -1.03
N ALA A 448 -0.48 -6.49 -1.96
CA ALA A 448 -0.99 -6.64 -3.32
C ALA A 448 -1.19 -5.27 -4.00
N ASN A 449 -0.14 -4.44 -3.97
CA ASN A 449 -0.17 -3.14 -4.64
C ASN A 449 -0.12 -3.34 -6.16
N THR A 450 -0.80 -2.47 -6.89
CA THR A 450 -0.47 -2.25 -8.30
C THR A 450 0.79 -1.39 -8.41
N LEU A 451 1.51 -1.55 -9.53
CA LEU A 451 2.64 -0.72 -9.90
C LEU A 451 2.11 0.44 -10.74
N ILE A 452 2.46 1.67 -10.36
CA ILE A 452 2.08 2.88 -11.06
C ILE A 452 3.29 3.39 -11.84
N THR A 453 3.08 3.71 -13.11
CA THR A 453 4.06 4.39 -13.94
C THR A 453 3.68 5.86 -14.10
N PHE A 454 4.65 6.76 -13.99
CA PHE A 454 4.41 8.21 -14.04
C PHE A 454 5.69 8.96 -14.42
N ASN A 455 5.56 10.26 -14.66
CA ASN A 455 6.66 11.11 -15.08
C ASN A 455 7.16 11.98 -13.93
N LEU A 456 8.47 11.91 -13.68
CA LEU A 456 9.19 12.83 -12.79
C LEU A 456 10.28 13.58 -13.55
N THR A 457 10.48 14.84 -13.20
CA THR A 457 11.70 15.55 -13.60
C THR A 457 12.89 15.08 -12.76
N GLY A 458 14.12 15.23 -13.25
CA GLY A 458 15.30 14.91 -12.46
C GLY A 458 15.37 15.72 -11.15
N ALA A 459 14.85 16.95 -11.13
CA ALA A 459 14.69 17.74 -9.91
C ALA A 459 13.71 17.09 -8.91
N GLN A 460 12.59 16.54 -9.37
CA GLN A 460 11.65 15.81 -8.51
C GLN A 460 12.24 14.47 -8.02
N ILE A 461 13.07 13.80 -8.83
CA ILE A 461 13.82 12.62 -8.37
C ILE A 461 14.76 12.99 -7.22
N ARG A 462 15.51 14.10 -7.34
CA ARG A 462 16.32 14.60 -6.23
C ARG A 462 15.47 14.87 -5.00
N GLU A 463 14.34 15.54 -5.18
CA GLU A 463 13.43 15.86 -4.08
C GLU A 463 12.92 14.58 -3.39
N ALA A 464 12.51 13.56 -4.14
CA ALA A 464 12.11 12.27 -3.59
C ALA A 464 13.25 11.59 -2.80
N LEU A 465 14.49 11.66 -3.30
CA LEU A 465 15.66 11.13 -2.58
C LEU A 465 16.00 11.94 -1.31
N GLU A 466 15.82 13.26 -1.31
CA GLU A 466 15.95 14.12 -0.12
C GLU A 466 14.85 13.83 0.92
N GLN A 467 13.67 13.40 0.49
CA GLN A 467 12.55 13.05 1.36
C GLN A 467 12.78 11.75 2.15
N GLN A 468 13.86 11.00 1.86
CA GLN A 468 14.28 9.87 2.71
C GLN A 468 14.53 10.32 4.16
N TRP A 469 15.03 11.54 4.37
CA TRP A 469 15.14 12.15 5.69
C TRP A 469 13.81 12.77 6.09
N GLN A 470 13.13 12.08 7.01
CA GLN A 470 11.73 12.32 7.33
C GLN A 470 11.55 13.61 8.15
N PRO A 471 10.36 14.25 8.07
CA PRO A 471 10.06 15.44 8.85
C PRO A 471 10.33 15.27 10.35
N ALA A 472 10.76 16.34 11.01
CA ALA A 472 11.00 16.32 12.45
C ALA A 472 9.72 15.92 13.22
N GLY A 473 9.83 14.90 14.05
CA GLY A 473 8.70 14.33 14.81
C GLY A 473 8.07 13.09 14.19
N SER A 474 8.50 12.67 12.99
CA SER A 474 8.20 11.35 12.45
C SER A 474 8.79 10.25 13.34
N GLU A 475 8.13 9.08 13.38
CA GLU A 475 8.59 7.93 14.19
C GLU A 475 10.00 7.48 13.84
N ARG A 476 10.35 7.56 12.55
CA ARG A 476 11.66 7.24 12.01
C ARG A 476 12.23 8.50 11.40
N SER A 477 13.49 8.80 11.71
CA SER A 477 14.22 9.93 11.14
C SER A 477 14.59 9.72 9.67
N LYS A 478 14.65 8.46 9.21
CA LYS A 478 14.99 8.11 7.84
C LYS A 478 14.20 6.89 7.36
N LEU A 479 13.77 6.94 6.10
CA LEU A 479 13.20 5.84 5.35
C LEU A 479 13.97 5.71 4.03
N GLN A 480 14.86 4.73 3.95
CA GLN A 480 15.67 4.48 2.78
C GLN A 480 14.80 3.96 1.62
N LEU A 481 14.99 4.51 0.43
CA LEU A 481 14.42 4.02 -0.81
C LEU A 481 15.37 2.99 -1.43
N GLY A 482 14.81 1.85 -1.83
CA GLY A 482 15.40 0.99 -2.84
C GLY A 482 15.28 1.65 -4.21
N VAL A 483 16.34 1.59 -5.00
CA VAL A 483 16.40 2.18 -6.35
C VAL A 483 16.80 1.13 -7.36
N SER A 484 16.22 1.17 -8.56
CA SER A 484 16.52 0.20 -9.61
C SER A 484 17.92 0.37 -10.20
N GLU A 485 18.39 -0.65 -10.92
CA GLU A 485 19.64 -0.62 -11.68
C GLU A 485 19.66 0.61 -12.59
N GLY A 486 20.86 1.20 -12.72
CA GLY A 486 21.07 2.40 -13.50
C GLY A 486 20.96 3.69 -12.69
N LEU A 487 20.20 3.74 -11.58
CA LEU A 487 20.18 4.91 -10.69
C LEU A 487 21.13 4.71 -9.50
N SER A 488 21.99 5.69 -9.24
CA SER A 488 22.77 5.76 -8.00
C SER A 488 22.92 7.20 -7.52
N TYR A 489 23.20 7.40 -6.24
CA TYR A 489 23.40 8.72 -5.66
C TYR A 489 24.38 8.72 -4.50
N THR A 490 25.01 9.85 -4.27
CA THR A 490 25.86 10.11 -3.10
C THR A 490 25.15 11.06 -2.14
N TYR A 491 25.29 10.86 -0.83
CA TYR A 491 24.60 11.67 0.17
C TYR A 491 25.39 11.88 1.47
N ILE A 492 25.17 13.01 2.14
CA ILE A 492 25.72 13.31 3.46
C ILE A 492 24.58 13.17 4.48
N ASP A 493 24.68 12.20 5.38
CA ASP A 493 23.55 11.82 6.26
C ASP A 493 23.19 12.93 7.27
N ASP A 494 24.18 13.67 7.77
CA ASP A 494 24.01 14.74 8.76
C ASP A 494 23.85 16.15 8.14
N ALA A 495 23.70 16.25 6.82
CA ALA A 495 23.49 17.51 6.15
C ALA A 495 22.16 18.18 6.58
N PRO A 496 22.02 19.51 6.42
CA PRO A 496 20.73 20.16 6.62
C PRO A 496 19.67 19.60 5.66
N ALA A 497 18.42 19.51 6.11
CA ALA A 497 17.29 19.05 5.31
C ALA A 497 17.24 19.70 3.91
N GLY A 498 17.08 18.87 2.88
CA GLY A 498 17.10 19.27 1.47
C GLY A 498 18.51 19.51 0.90
N LYS A 499 19.55 19.04 1.60
CA LYS A 499 20.96 19.10 1.16
C LYS A 499 21.72 17.80 1.41
N HIS A 500 21.02 16.70 1.66
CA HIS A 500 21.65 15.42 1.88
C HIS A 500 22.27 14.89 0.58
N ILE A 501 21.52 14.94 -0.53
CA ILE A 501 21.92 14.40 -1.81
C ILE A 501 22.95 15.32 -2.48
N GLN A 502 24.13 14.79 -2.77
CA GLN A 502 25.20 15.51 -3.44
C GLN A 502 25.10 15.31 -4.95
N GLU A 503 25.32 14.08 -5.42
CA GLU A 503 25.27 13.70 -6.83
C GLU A 503 24.24 12.60 -7.06
N ILE A 504 23.59 12.61 -8.22
CA ILE A 504 22.75 11.53 -8.71
C ILE A 504 23.27 11.18 -10.11
N THR A 505 23.46 9.90 -10.38
CA THR A 505 23.81 9.41 -11.71
C THR A 505 22.73 8.48 -12.24
N PHE A 506 22.48 8.55 -13.53
CA PHE A 506 21.60 7.64 -14.26
C PHE A 506 22.37 7.03 -15.43
N ASN A 507 22.49 5.70 -15.43
CA ASN A 507 23.33 4.92 -16.36
C ASN A 507 24.78 5.40 -16.43
N GLY A 508 25.34 5.80 -15.27
CA GLY A 508 26.72 6.23 -15.11
C GLY A 508 27.01 7.68 -15.52
N GLU A 509 26.00 8.42 -15.98
CA GLU A 509 26.11 9.85 -16.32
C GLU A 509 25.36 10.70 -15.28
N PRO A 510 25.81 11.95 -14.99
CA PRO A 510 25.09 12.84 -14.09
C PRO A 510 23.63 13.05 -14.53
N LEU A 511 22.70 12.95 -13.58
CA LEU A 511 21.28 13.13 -13.83
C LEU A 511 20.99 14.59 -14.27
N ASP A 512 20.32 14.76 -15.41
CA ASP A 512 19.82 16.07 -15.84
C ASP A 512 18.54 16.42 -15.05
N GLU A 513 18.64 17.39 -14.14
CA GLU A 513 17.51 17.82 -13.32
C GLU A 513 16.33 18.40 -14.12
N SER A 514 16.56 18.83 -15.36
CA SER A 514 15.51 19.36 -16.24
C SER A 514 14.86 18.31 -17.14
N ALA A 515 15.48 17.14 -17.27
CA ALA A 515 14.94 16.03 -18.05
C ALA A 515 13.77 15.36 -17.32
N THR A 516 12.84 14.80 -18.10
CA THR A 516 11.73 14.00 -17.59
C THR A 516 12.05 12.52 -17.78
N PHE A 517 11.76 11.72 -16.76
CA PHE A 517 11.97 10.30 -16.71
C PHE A 517 10.64 9.61 -16.45
N ARG A 518 10.36 8.53 -17.19
CA ARG A 518 9.29 7.59 -16.84
C ARG A 518 9.77 6.76 -15.65
N VAL A 519 9.04 6.81 -14.54
CA VAL A 519 9.37 6.09 -13.31
C VAL A 519 8.27 5.09 -12.95
N ALA A 520 8.62 4.05 -12.20
CA ALA A 520 7.67 3.10 -11.62
C ALA A 520 7.81 3.05 -10.09
N ALA A 521 6.69 2.93 -9.38
CA ALA A 521 6.64 2.67 -7.95
C ALA A 521 5.35 1.94 -7.59
N ASN A 522 5.29 1.29 -6.42
CA ASN A 522 4.02 0.79 -5.91
C ASN A 522 3.02 1.93 -5.66
N ALA A 523 1.72 1.65 -5.77
CA ALA A 523 0.65 2.66 -5.67
C ALA A 523 0.68 3.52 -4.38
N PHE A 524 1.07 2.93 -3.25
CA PHE A 524 1.23 3.68 -2.00
C PHE A 524 2.32 4.76 -2.12
N LEU A 525 3.48 4.42 -2.68
CA LEU A 525 4.56 5.39 -2.86
C LEU A 525 4.24 6.40 -3.97
N ALA A 526 3.65 5.96 -5.07
CA ALA A 526 3.29 6.80 -6.22
C ALA A 526 2.29 7.93 -5.86
N THR A 527 1.45 7.71 -4.84
CA THR A 527 0.50 8.70 -4.32
C THR A 527 1.09 9.61 -3.23
N GLY A 528 2.39 9.47 -2.93
CA GLY A 528 3.10 10.27 -1.95
C GLY A 528 3.08 9.73 -0.52
N GLY A 529 2.84 8.43 -0.36
CA GLY A 529 2.96 7.72 0.93
C GLY A 529 4.35 7.90 1.58
N ASP A 530 4.45 7.63 2.88
CA ASP A 530 5.69 7.79 3.67
C ASP A 530 6.34 9.20 3.58
N ASN A 531 5.52 10.24 3.39
CA ASN A 531 5.92 11.64 3.20
C ASN A 531 6.75 11.91 1.93
N PHE A 532 6.75 11.00 0.95
CA PHE A 532 7.43 11.20 -0.32
C PHE A 532 6.57 11.99 -1.32
N THR A 533 6.20 13.23 -0.97
CA THR A 533 5.24 14.04 -1.74
C THR A 533 5.66 14.28 -3.19
N ALA A 534 6.96 14.23 -3.50
CA ALA A 534 7.46 14.40 -4.86
C ALA A 534 6.90 13.36 -5.84
N PHE A 535 6.61 12.14 -5.38
CA PHE A 535 5.97 11.11 -6.21
C PHE A 535 4.52 11.49 -6.54
N GLY A 536 3.75 11.97 -5.56
CA GLY A 536 2.37 12.42 -5.76
C GLY A 536 2.24 13.68 -6.62
N GLU A 537 3.28 14.52 -6.67
CA GLU A 537 3.39 15.69 -7.55
C GLU A 537 3.87 15.35 -8.98
N GLY A 538 4.19 14.07 -9.23
CA GLY A 538 4.45 13.57 -10.57
C GLY A 538 3.28 13.82 -11.52
N THR A 539 3.54 13.65 -12.81
CA THR A 539 2.52 13.83 -13.85
C THR A 539 2.29 12.52 -14.58
N ASP A 540 1.13 12.38 -15.22
CA ASP A 540 0.82 11.21 -16.06
C ASP A 540 0.87 9.88 -15.28
N HIS A 541 0.31 9.88 -14.07
CA HIS A 541 0.09 8.65 -13.30
C HIS A 541 -0.82 7.71 -14.05
N THR A 542 -0.31 6.52 -14.31
CA THR A 542 -1.00 5.44 -15.01
C THR A 542 -0.79 4.16 -14.21
N ASP A 543 -1.87 3.49 -13.84
CA ASP A 543 -1.77 2.12 -13.36
C ASP A 543 -1.17 1.26 -14.49
N SER A 544 -0.13 0.49 -14.19
CA SER A 544 0.52 -0.37 -15.18
C SER A 544 -0.23 -1.68 -15.41
N GLY A 545 -1.23 -1.98 -14.58
CA GLY A 545 -1.87 -3.29 -14.50
C GLY A 545 -1.01 -4.37 -13.86
N GLN A 546 0.24 -4.07 -13.53
CA GLN A 546 1.14 -5.03 -12.89
C GLN A 546 0.90 -5.02 -11.39
N VAL A 547 0.70 -6.20 -10.82
CA VAL A 547 0.57 -6.42 -9.38
C VAL A 547 1.93 -6.81 -8.82
N ASP A 548 2.32 -6.24 -7.68
CA ASP A 548 3.67 -6.42 -7.12
C ASP A 548 4.06 -7.90 -6.86
N LEU A 549 3.14 -8.68 -6.31
CA LEU A 549 3.33 -10.12 -6.09
C LEU A 549 3.45 -10.89 -7.40
N ASP A 550 2.59 -10.61 -8.38
CA ASP A 550 2.65 -11.29 -9.69
C ASP A 550 3.89 -10.89 -10.48
N ALA A 551 4.28 -9.62 -10.42
CA ALA A 551 5.54 -9.11 -10.97
C ALA A 551 6.73 -9.88 -10.38
N THR A 552 6.76 -10.07 -9.06
CA THR A 552 7.79 -10.87 -8.38
C THR A 552 7.78 -12.31 -8.84
N VAL A 553 6.62 -12.99 -8.80
CA VAL A 553 6.50 -14.40 -9.22
C VAL A 553 6.89 -14.58 -10.69
N ASN A 554 6.48 -13.68 -11.57
CA ASN A 554 6.82 -13.74 -12.99
C ASN A 554 8.30 -13.45 -13.24
N PHE A 555 8.92 -12.56 -12.47
CA PHE A 555 10.36 -12.34 -12.49
C PHE A 555 11.13 -13.62 -12.13
N PHE A 556 10.72 -14.33 -11.06
CA PHE A 556 11.31 -15.61 -10.66
C PHE A 556 11.05 -16.74 -11.66
N LYS A 557 9.94 -16.71 -12.41
CA LYS A 557 9.72 -17.66 -13.53
C LYS A 557 10.61 -17.35 -14.73
N ALA A 558 10.95 -16.07 -14.95
CA ALA A 558 11.78 -15.62 -16.06
C ALA A 558 13.29 -15.76 -15.80
N HIS A 559 13.70 -15.94 -14.53
CA HIS A 559 15.09 -16.05 -14.12
C HIS A 559 15.33 -17.32 -13.30
N ASP A 560 16.21 -18.20 -13.78
CA ASP A 560 16.47 -19.51 -13.16
C ASP A 560 16.90 -19.40 -11.68
N VAL A 561 17.79 -18.45 -11.37
CA VAL A 561 18.25 -18.13 -10.01
C VAL A 561 18.40 -16.61 -9.90
N VAL A 562 17.82 -16.01 -8.86
CA VAL A 562 17.89 -14.57 -8.60
C VAL A 562 18.98 -14.28 -7.57
N SER A 563 19.93 -13.43 -7.92
CA SER A 563 20.91 -12.91 -6.96
C SER A 563 20.42 -11.60 -6.33
N PRO A 564 20.78 -11.30 -5.07
CA PRO A 564 20.50 -10.00 -4.49
C PRO A 564 21.10 -8.92 -5.36
N SER A 565 20.32 -7.87 -5.58
CA SER A 565 20.83 -6.66 -6.21
C SER A 565 21.91 -6.04 -5.33
N PRO A 566 23.02 -5.57 -5.91
CA PRO A 566 24.14 -5.08 -5.14
C PRO A 566 23.76 -3.83 -4.34
N LEU A 567 24.39 -3.70 -3.18
CA LEU A 567 24.47 -2.42 -2.46
C LEU A 567 25.40 -1.46 -3.21
N GLY A 568 25.48 -0.21 -2.76
CA GLY A 568 26.28 0.85 -3.37
C GLY A 568 25.52 1.65 -4.44
N ARG A 569 24.18 1.53 -4.50
CA ARG A 569 23.35 2.48 -5.26
C ARG A 569 23.08 3.75 -4.42
N ALA A 570 23.17 3.67 -3.10
CA ALA A 570 23.12 4.79 -2.18
C ALA A 570 24.43 4.91 -1.39
N ILE A 571 25.26 5.90 -1.73
CA ILE A 571 26.64 6.00 -1.22
C ILE A 571 26.73 7.14 -0.21
N VAL A 572 27.15 6.85 1.03
CA VAL A 572 27.45 7.91 2.01
C VAL A 572 28.72 8.66 1.56
N ALA A 573 28.58 9.95 1.30
CA ALA A 573 29.68 10.85 1.00
C ALA A 573 30.49 11.11 2.28
N GLY A 574 31.66 10.49 2.38
CA GLY A 574 32.49 10.63 3.57
C GLY A 574 33.37 9.43 3.93
N THR A 575 33.26 8.28 3.27
CA THR A 575 34.06 7.08 3.59
C THR A 575 35.22 6.81 2.63
N ASP A 576 35.19 7.36 1.40
CA ASP A 576 36.20 7.10 0.35
C ASP A 576 37.00 8.34 -0.05
N TRP A 577 37.07 9.34 0.83
CA TRP A 577 37.72 10.63 0.52
C TRP A 577 39.25 10.55 0.53
N ALA A 578 39.81 9.46 1.02
CA ALA A 578 41.24 9.18 0.95
C ALA A 578 41.53 7.68 1.04
N THR A 579 42.70 7.27 0.58
CA THR A 579 43.25 5.93 0.77
C THR A 579 44.39 6.01 1.78
N VAL A 580 44.37 5.13 2.79
CA VAL A 580 45.39 5.04 3.84
C VAL A 580 46.23 3.79 3.62
N GLU A 581 47.54 3.97 3.45
CA GLU A 581 48.52 2.89 3.31
C GLU A 581 49.52 2.93 4.46
N LEU A 582 49.71 1.79 5.12
CA LEU A 582 50.75 1.58 6.12
C LEU A 582 51.96 0.88 5.49
N ASP A 583 53.17 1.33 5.81
CA ASP A 583 54.39 0.66 5.33
C ASP A 583 54.63 -0.70 6.00
N ALA A 584 53.98 -0.96 7.14
CA ALA A 584 53.88 -2.24 7.81
C ALA A 584 52.53 -2.37 8.54
N THR A 585 51.89 -3.54 8.43
CA THR A 585 50.67 -3.89 9.19
C THR A 585 50.96 -4.63 10.49
N GLU A 586 52.23 -4.96 10.75
CA GLU A 586 52.73 -5.54 12.00
C GLU A 586 53.99 -4.76 12.44
N VAL A 587 53.98 -4.23 13.67
CA VAL A 587 55.03 -3.33 14.18
C VAL A 587 55.43 -3.69 15.62
N LYS A 588 56.70 -3.55 15.99
CA LYS A 588 57.15 -3.81 17.37
C LYS A 588 56.86 -2.61 18.27
N ALA A 589 56.50 -2.88 19.52
CA ALA A 589 56.47 -1.84 20.55
C ALA A 589 57.83 -1.14 20.66
N GLY A 590 57.87 0.18 20.51
CA GLY A 590 59.10 0.99 20.46
C GLY A 590 59.52 1.44 19.06
N ASP A 591 58.90 0.92 17.99
CA ASP A 591 59.16 1.31 16.59
C ASP A 591 58.15 2.38 16.10
N THR A 592 58.22 2.74 14.81
CA THR A 592 57.31 3.68 14.13
C THR A 592 56.67 3.03 12.91
N VAL A 593 55.41 3.34 12.62
CA VAL A 593 54.71 2.97 11.38
C VAL A 593 54.68 4.17 10.43
N GLY A 594 55.12 4.00 9.20
CA GLY A 594 54.96 5.00 8.15
C GLY A 594 53.55 4.97 7.58
N VAL A 595 52.89 6.12 7.55
CA VAL A 595 51.53 6.28 7.06
C VAL A 595 51.54 7.17 5.83
N THR A 596 50.94 6.70 4.73
CA THR A 596 50.68 7.50 3.52
C THR A 596 49.18 7.63 3.32
N VAL A 597 48.70 8.87 3.16
CA VAL A 597 47.30 9.18 2.88
C VAL A 597 47.23 9.85 1.52
N SER A 598 46.47 9.28 0.59
CA SER A 598 46.34 9.76 -0.80
C SER A 598 44.86 9.99 -1.17
N GLY A 599 44.59 10.74 -2.24
CA GLY A 599 43.22 11.11 -2.65
C GLY A 599 42.73 12.45 -2.06
N LEU A 600 43.61 13.19 -1.40
CA LEU A 600 43.31 14.49 -0.79
C LEU A 600 43.37 15.63 -1.81
N GLU A 601 42.73 16.76 -1.51
CA GLU A 601 42.96 18.02 -2.24
C GLU A 601 44.35 18.60 -1.91
N GLU A 602 45.02 19.24 -2.87
CA GLU A 602 46.30 19.93 -2.61
C GLU A 602 46.14 20.95 -1.47
N GLY A 603 47.00 20.85 -0.45
CA GLY A 603 46.95 21.70 0.73
C GLY A 603 45.99 21.27 1.83
N ALA A 604 45.25 20.17 1.65
CA ALA A 604 44.38 19.59 2.66
C ALA A 604 45.15 19.30 3.96
N GLN A 605 44.50 19.57 5.09
CA GLN A 605 44.97 19.21 6.43
C GLN A 605 44.15 18.02 6.93
N ILE A 606 44.83 17.10 7.61
CA ILE A 606 44.25 15.93 8.27
C ILE A 606 44.84 15.81 9.69
N SER A 607 44.16 15.09 10.56
CA SER A 607 44.72 14.62 11.83
C SER A 607 44.70 13.10 11.87
N ALA A 608 45.58 12.52 12.68
CA ALA A 608 45.61 11.08 12.88
C ALA A 608 45.65 10.76 14.38
N SER A 609 44.95 9.71 14.79
CA SER A 609 44.99 9.18 16.15
C SER A 609 45.08 7.66 16.15
N ALA A 610 45.70 7.09 17.17
CA ALA A 610 45.78 5.64 17.36
C ALA A 610 45.73 5.28 18.85
N PHE A 611 45.57 3.98 19.14
CA PHE A 611 45.50 3.46 20.51
C PHE A 611 44.35 4.10 21.31
N ASP A 612 43.13 4.07 20.74
CA ASP A 612 41.92 4.70 21.31
C ASP A 612 42.10 6.19 21.65
N GLY A 613 42.85 6.92 20.81
CA GLY A 613 43.13 8.34 20.98
C GLY A 613 44.23 8.67 21.99
N ALA A 614 44.94 7.67 22.52
CA ALA A 614 46.07 7.91 23.43
C ALA A 614 47.28 8.55 22.72
N VAL A 615 47.40 8.33 21.41
CA VAL A 615 48.41 8.98 20.55
C VAL A 615 47.68 9.82 19.51
N GLU A 616 47.94 11.11 19.49
CA GLU A 616 47.50 12.03 18.43
C GLU A 616 48.73 12.53 17.66
N VAL A 617 48.69 12.41 16.34
CA VAL A 617 49.69 13.00 15.45
C VAL A 617 49.15 14.35 14.98
N THR A 618 49.58 15.41 15.67
CA THR A 618 49.06 16.77 15.43
C THR A 618 49.82 17.56 14.37
N ASP A 619 50.98 17.08 13.93
CA ASP A 619 51.87 17.76 12.96
C ASP A 619 51.91 17.04 11.60
N VAL A 620 50.76 16.57 11.11
CA VAL A 620 50.68 15.95 9.77
C VAL A 620 50.90 17.02 8.69
N PRO A 621 51.84 16.84 7.75
CA PRO A 621 52.03 17.79 6.66
C PRO A 621 50.77 17.98 5.82
N ALA A 622 50.59 19.17 5.24
CA ALA A 622 49.56 19.40 4.23
C ALA A 622 49.77 18.46 3.04
N ALA A 623 48.69 18.00 2.41
CA ALA A 623 48.76 17.22 1.18
C ALA A 623 49.50 18.00 0.08
N ASP A 624 50.37 17.31 -0.66
CA ASP A 624 51.13 17.87 -1.76
C ASP A 624 50.28 18.03 -3.04
N ALA A 625 50.90 18.48 -4.13
CA ALA A 625 50.22 18.69 -5.42
C ALA A 625 49.68 17.40 -6.08
N SER A 626 50.03 16.22 -5.56
CA SER A 626 49.46 14.93 -5.97
C SER A 626 48.30 14.49 -5.08
N GLY A 627 47.93 15.28 -4.07
CA GLY A 627 46.90 14.91 -3.11
C GLY A 627 47.38 13.91 -2.06
N THR A 628 48.69 13.90 -1.77
CA THR A 628 49.32 12.92 -0.88
C THR A 628 49.97 13.59 0.33
N THR A 629 49.83 13.01 1.52
CA THR A 629 50.63 13.35 2.70
C THR A 629 51.19 12.10 3.36
N THR A 630 52.35 12.22 3.99
CA THR A 630 53.04 11.12 4.66
C THR A 630 53.52 11.57 6.04
N PHE A 631 53.33 10.73 7.05
CA PHE A 631 53.81 10.96 8.41
C PHE A 631 54.20 9.65 9.10
N GLN A 632 54.69 9.75 10.33
CA GLN A 632 55.13 8.61 11.13
C GLN A 632 54.27 8.52 12.39
N LEU A 633 53.72 7.33 12.65
CA LEU A 633 52.99 7.00 13.87
C LEU A 633 53.94 6.32 14.87
N PRO A 634 54.25 6.94 16.03
CA PRO A 634 55.08 6.30 17.05
C PRO A 634 54.28 5.25 17.83
N VAL A 635 54.89 4.08 18.03
CA VAL A 635 54.36 3.02 18.91
C VAL A 635 55.22 3.00 20.17
N ASP A 636 54.70 3.50 21.29
CA ASP A 636 55.48 3.54 22.53
C ASP A 636 55.86 2.13 22.99
N SER A 637 57.06 1.98 23.58
CA SER A 637 57.55 0.70 24.14
C SER A 637 56.65 0.10 25.24
N SER A 638 55.74 0.89 25.81
CA SER A 638 54.76 0.47 26.82
C SER A 638 53.40 0.02 26.25
N VAL A 639 53.20 0.11 24.93
CA VAL A 639 52.01 -0.43 24.26
C VAL A 639 52.04 -1.96 24.33
N GLU A 640 50.96 -2.55 24.82
CA GLU A 640 50.83 -4.01 24.90
C GLU A 640 50.66 -4.62 23.49
N PRO A 641 51.13 -5.86 23.26
CA PRO A 641 50.86 -6.54 21.99
C PRO A 641 49.36 -6.77 21.77
N GLY A 642 48.88 -6.50 20.56
CA GLY A 642 47.46 -6.58 20.21
C GLY A 642 47.13 -5.91 18.88
N ASP A 643 45.85 -5.96 18.49
CA ASP A 643 45.33 -5.29 17.29
C ASP A 643 44.80 -3.90 17.64
N TYR A 644 45.13 -2.92 16.81
CA TYR A 644 44.83 -1.51 17.01
C TYR A 644 44.36 -0.85 15.72
N GLN A 645 43.66 0.28 15.87
CA GLN A 645 43.22 1.10 14.76
C GLN A 645 44.00 2.42 14.69
N LEU A 646 44.41 2.77 13.48
CA LEU A 646 44.75 4.13 13.09
C LEU A 646 43.50 4.81 12.54
N VAL A 647 43.14 5.96 13.09
CA VAL A 647 42.00 6.77 12.69
C VAL A 647 42.51 8.05 12.05
N ILE A 648 42.13 8.28 10.78
CA ILE A 648 42.43 9.50 10.03
C ILE A 648 41.18 10.36 9.96
N SER A 649 41.30 11.62 10.41
CA SER A 649 40.19 12.57 10.46
C SER A 649 40.44 13.76 9.56
N GLN A 650 39.38 14.26 8.94
CA GLN A 650 39.35 15.54 8.25
C GLN A 650 38.06 16.28 8.61
N VAL A 651 38.15 17.61 8.75
CA VAL A 651 36.99 18.45 9.07
C VAL A 651 35.87 18.22 8.06
N GLN A 652 34.66 17.92 8.55
CA GLN A 652 33.45 17.66 7.74
C GLN A 652 33.51 16.38 6.88
N ARG A 653 34.33 15.40 7.27
CA ARG A 653 34.33 14.05 6.67
C ARG A 653 34.27 12.99 7.77
N GLU A 654 33.78 11.81 7.43
CA GLU A 654 33.82 10.66 8.33
C GLU A 654 35.26 10.17 8.47
N ASP A 655 35.59 9.63 9.64
CA ASP A 655 36.94 9.15 9.92
C ASP A 655 37.25 7.87 9.13
N ILE A 656 38.46 7.75 8.59
CA ILE A 656 38.94 6.51 7.97
C ILE A 656 39.72 5.71 9.02
N ALA A 657 39.26 4.49 9.31
CA ALA A 657 39.96 3.56 10.21
C ALA A 657 40.77 2.52 9.42
N THR A 658 41.98 2.22 9.88
CA THR A 658 42.86 1.18 9.31
C THR A 658 43.49 0.35 10.42
N ASP A 659 43.34 -0.98 10.33
CA ASP A 659 43.84 -1.91 11.33
C ASP A 659 45.35 -2.19 11.18
N PHE A 660 46.06 -2.34 12.31
CA PHE A 660 47.44 -2.84 12.37
C PHE A 660 47.71 -3.55 13.72
N SER A 661 48.70 -4.44 13.75
CA SER A 661 49.04 -5.23 14.95
C SER A 661 50.36 -4.77 15.58
N VAL A 662 50.40 -4.66 16.91
CA VAL A 662 51.62 -4.44 17.68
C VAL A 662 52.12 -5.76 18.26
N ILE A 663 53.40 -6.06 18.08
CA ILE A 663 54.09 -7.24 18.62
C ILE A 663 55.15 -6.84 19.66
N ALA A 664 55.53 -7.77 20.54
CA ALA A 664 56.49 -7.50 21.61
C ALA A 664 57.88 -7.13 21.06
N ALA A 665 58.55 -6.19 21.74
CA ALA A 665 59.96 -5.87 21.46
C ALA A 665 60.86 -7.08 21.78
N ASP A 666 61.92 -7.29 20.98
CA ASP A 666 62.91 -8.33 21.27
C ASP A 666 63.59 -8.06 22.62
N SER A 667 63.53 -9.02 23.55
CA SER A 667 64.30 -8.94 24.78
C SER A 667 65.79 -9.09 24.46
N GLU A 668 66.59 -8.03 24.66
CA GLU A 668 68.05 -8.17 24.67
C GLU A 668 68.47 -9.15 25.79
N GLU A 669 69.02 -10.31 25.43
CA GLU A 669 69.66 -11.21 26.39
C GLU A 669 70.89 -10.53 27.03
N PRO A 670 71.10 -10.65 28.36
CA PRO A 670 72.24 -10.03 29.01
C PRO A 670 73.55 -10.75 28.63
N VAL A 671 74.51 -9.97 28.14
CA VAL A 671 75.89 -10.37 27.87
C VAL A 671 76.56 -10.92 29.15
N PRO A 672 77.15 -12.13 29.15
CA PRO A 672 77.89 -12.63 30.32
C PRO A 672 79.28 -11.99 30.42
N SER A 673 79.66 -11.58 31.63
CA SER A 673 81.03 -11.13 31.98
C SER A 673 82.02 -12.29 32.06
N PRO A 674 83.34 -12.06 31.84
CA PRO A 674 84.31 -13.13 31.64
C PRO A 674 84.79 -13.72 32.97
N THR A 675 84.98 -15.05 33.01
CA THR A 675 85.70 -15.74 34.08
C THR A 675 86.99 -16.35 33.52
N GLU A 676 88.06 -16.22 34.30
CA GLU A 676 89.44 -16.64 34.03
C GLU A 676 89.63 -18.18 33.99
N ASP A 677 90.56 -18.61 33.12
CA ASP A 677 91.49 -19.76 33.14
C ASP A 677 91.19 -21.01 34.02
N ASP A 678 91.14 -22.21 33.43
CA ASP A 678 92.31 -23.07 33.10
C ASP A 678 91.92 -24.56 32.87
N GLN A 679 92.67 -25.22 31.96
CA GLN A 679 92.92 -26.68 31.76
C GLN A 679 91.98 -27.62 30.95
N SER A 680 92.35 -27.76 29.67
CA SER A 680 92.79 -28.98 28.93
C SER A 680 91.91 -30.25 28.73
N PRO A 681 92.13 -31.01 27.62
CA PRO A 681 91.09 -31.74 26.88
C PRO A 681 91.18 -33.27 26.96
N SER A 682 90.13 -33.99 26.52
CA SER A 682 90.27 -35.33 25.92
C SER A 682 89.02 -35.83 25.17
N ALA A 683 89.23 -36.12 23.88
CA ALA A 683 88.75 -37.24 23.05
C ALA A 683 87.24 -37.61 22.92
N GLU A 684 86.76 -37.48 21.68
CA GLU A 684 85.88 -38.36 20.87
C GLU A 684 85.98 -39.90 21.12
N PRO A 685 85.16 -40.79 20.48
CA PRO A 685 83.93 -40.62 19.65
C PRO A 685 82.85 -41.75 19.85
N SER A 686 81.87 -41.80 18.92
CA SER A 686 81.07 -42.98 18.46
C SER A 686 79.84 -43.36 19.31
N GLU A 687 78.69 -43.81 18.77
CA GLU A 687 78.29 -44.29 17.44
C GLU A 687 76.75 -44.50 17.43
N SER A 688 76.13 -44.58 16.23
CA SER A 688 74.96 -45.41 15.84
C SER A 688 73.62 -45.34 16.63
N GLU A 689 72.42 -45.60 16.12
CA GLU A 689 71.83 -45.95 14.82
C GLU A 689 70.29 -45.88 15.05
N SER A 690 69.54 -45.29 14.11
CA SER A 690 68.57 -45.95 13.21
C SER A 690 67.09 -45.93 13.67
N GLU A 691 66.24 -45.40 12.78
CA GLU A 691 65.00 -46.02 12.25
C GLU A 691 63.89 -46.43 13.24
N SER A 692 62.57 -46.37 12.98
CA SER A 692 61.72 -46.06 11.84
C SER A 692 60.25 -46.13 12.35
N GLU A 693 59.36 -45.39 11.67
CA GLU A 693 57.95 -45.69 11.38
C GLU A 693 56.81 -45.74 12.45
N SER A 694 55.70 -45.15 11.97
CA SER A 694 54.29 -45.10 12.40
C SER A 694 53.60 -46.50 12.41
N PRO A 695 52.24 -46.72 12.56
CA PRO A 695 51.09 -45.81 12.75
C PRO A 695 49.92 -46.26 13.69
N ALA A 696 49.01 -45.31 14.01
CA ALA A 696 47.53 -45.36 14.13
C ALA A 696 46.78 -46.35 15.10
N PRO A 697 45.41 -46.39 15.18
CA PRO A 697 44.60 -45.88 16.32
C PRO A 697 43.60 -46.90 16.94
N THR A 698 42.83 -46.54 17.98
CA THR A 698 41.68 -47.34 18.48
C THR A 698 40.51 -46.53 19.05
N THR A 699 39.34 -47.17 19.00
CA THR A 699 37.94 -46.74 19.19
C THR A 699 37.38 -46.91 20.62
N ASP A 700 36.14 -46.41 20.79
CA ASP A 700 34.95 -47.06 21.43
C ASP A 700 34.36 -46.57 22.80
N SER A 701 33.14 -46.02 22.67
CA SER A 701 31.81 -46.32 23.28
C SER A 701 31.46 -46.31 24.80
N ASP A 702 30.46 -45.44 25.13
CA ASP A 702 29.14 -45.67 25.80
C ASP A 702 29.00 -45.75 27.36
N PRO A 703 27.78 -45.77 27.98
CA PRO A 703 27.13 -44.63 28.67
C PRO A 703 26.62 -44.94 30.12
N SER A 704 25.95 -44.00 30.84
CA SER A 704 24.84 -44.27 31.81
C SER A 704 24.31 -43.03 32.56
N THR A 705 23.01 -43.07 32.86
CA THR A 705 22.03 -42.14 33.46
C THR A 705 21.91 -42.13 35.01
N SER A 706 21.53 -40.96 35.58
CA SER A 706 20.58 -40.64 36.72
C SER A 706 20.72 -41.29 38.13
N PRO A 707 19.94 -40.90 39.20
CA PRO A 707 19.22 -39.66 39.61
C PRO A 707 19.40 -39.30 41.14
N THR A 708 18.79 -38.20 41.67
CA THR A 708 17.75 -38.13 42.75
C THR A 708 17.62 -36.77 43.48
N ALA A 709 16.40 -36.48 43.95
CA ALA A 709 15.89 -35.31 44.69
C ALA A 709 16.23 -35.30 46.21
N ASP A 710 16.12 -34.17 46.93
CA ASP A 710 14.89 -33.68 47.62
C ASP A 710 15.18 -32.75 48.85
N SER A 711 14.17 -31.92 49.21
CA SER A 711 13.82 -31.31 50.52
C SER A 711 14.41 -29.96 51.03
N ASP A 712 13.52 -28.94 51.05
CA ASP A 712 12.96 -28.12 52.15
C ASP A 712 13.81 -27.58 53.34
N ASP A 713 13.82 -26.25 53.57
CA ASP A 713 12.95 -25.52 54.55
C ASP A 713 13.56 -24.24 55.17
N ASP A 714 12.73 -23.18 55.22
CA ASP A 714 12.61 -22.02 56.11
C ASP A 714 13.82 -21.25 56.73
N SER A 715 13.90 -19.92 56.46
CA SER A 715 13.42 -18.83 57.35
C SER A 715 14.17 -17.47 57.28
N LYS A 716 13.37 -16.43 56.94
CA LYS A 716 13.21 -15.08 57.54
C LYS A 716 14.31 -13.99 57.55
N ASP A 717 13.82 -12.81 57.14
CA ASP A 717 14.04 -11.43 57.64
C ASP A 717 15.17 -10.55 57.07
N ASN A 718 14.77 -9.66 56.13
CA ASN A 718 14.46 -8.23 56.39
C ASN A 718 15.30 -7.18 55.62
N SER A 719 14.55 -6.24 55.00
CA SER A 719 14.90 -4.89 54.47
C SER A 719 15.85 -4.85 53.26
N SER A 720 15.67 -4.04 52.22
CA SER A 720 14.93 -2.79 52.00
C SER A 720 14.83 -2.50 50.49
N ASP A 721 13.81 -1.73 50.09
CA ASP A 721 13.66 -0.91 48.87
C ASP A 721 14.55 -1.18 47.66
N ASP A 722 13.95 -1.63 46.55
CA ASP A 722 13.78 -0.76 45.38
C ASP A 722 12.80 -1.40 44.38
N SER A 723 11.84 -0.61 43.92
CA SER A 723 10.79 -0.99 42.98
C SER A 723 11.35 -1.32 41.61
N LYS A 724 11.26 -2.59 41.18
CA LYS A 724 11.30 -2.99 39.77
C LYS A 724 9.88 -3.23 39.30
N GLN A 725 9.33 -2.25 38.61
CA GLN A 725 8.13 -2.39 37.79
C GLN A 725 8.55 -3.07 36.49
N GLN A 726 7.79 -4.10 36.09
CA GLN A 726 7.93 -4.76 34.80
C GLN A 726 7.59 -3.76 33.70
N ASP A 727 8.56 -3.46 32.84
CA ASP A 727 8.29 -2.75 31.59
C ASP A 727 7.93 -3.81 30.54
N ASN A 728 6.62 -3.90 30.29
CA ASN A 728 6.05 -4.43 29.05
C ASN A 728 6.54 -3.55 27.90
N GLU A 729 7.22 -4.13 26.93
CA GLU A 729 7.49 -3.50 25.64
C GLU A 729 6.17 -3.37 24.87
N ASN A 730 5.48 -2.24 25.09
CA ASN A 730 4.40 -1.77 24.24
C ASN A 730 5.00 -1.25 22.93
N LEU A 731 4.50 -1.78 21.82
CA LEU A 731 4.61 -1.19 20.49
C LEU A 731 3.94 0.19 20.50
N ALA A 732 4.63 1.22 20.02
CA ALA A 732 4.16 2.61 20.02
C ALA A 732 3.54 3.00 18.67
N ASP A 733 2.21 3.09 18.68
CA ASP A 733 1.29 4.14 18.21
C ASP A 733 1.75 5.21 17.17
N THR A 734 1.17 5.13 15.97
CA THR A 734 1.27 6.05 14.80
C THR A 734 0.10 7.05 14.76
N GLY A 735 -0.01 7.99 15.72
CA GLY A 735 -1.12 8.96 15.77
C GLY A 735 -0.78 10.38 15.31
N PHE A 736 -1.02 10.73 14.04
CA PHE A 736 -0.94 12.12 13.53
C PHE A 736 -2.25 12.89 13.80
N SER A 737 -2.19 13.96 14.60
CA SER A 737 -3.31 14.89 14.79
C SER A 737 -3.06 16.24 14.08
N ALA A 738 -3.49 16.34 12.82
CA ALA A 738 -3.62 17.64 12.15
C ALA A 738 -4.90 18.35 12.57
N SER A 739 -4.87 18.97 13.74
CA SER A 739 -5.73 20.11 14.01
C SER A 739 -4.90 21.13 14.77
N TRP A 740 -5.16 22.43 14.57
CA TRP A 740 -4.52 23.60 15.19
C TRP A 740 -3.48 24.41 14.37
N ILE A 741 -2.80 23.89 13.34
CA ILE A 741 -1.88 24.72 12.52
C ILE A 741 -2.60 25.43 11.35
N GLY A 742 -3.66 24.85 10.81
CA GLY A 742 -4.42 25.42 9.66
C GLY A 742 -5.18 26.72 9.96
N ILE A 743 -5.49 27.02 11.22
CA ILE A 743 -6.26 28.22 11.59
C ILE A 743 -5.35 29.47 11.68
N ALA A 744 -4.06 29.31 11.94
CA ALA A 744 -3.12 30.44 12.03
C ALA A 744 -2.64 30.91 10.64
N ALA A 745 -2.47 30.00 9.67
CA ALA A 745 -2.03 30.35 8.31
C ALA A 745 -3.11 31.10 7.51
N GLY A 746 -4.39 30.75 7.67
CA GLY A 746 -5.50 31.41 7.00
C GLY A 746 -5.68 32.89 7.38
N ILE A 747 -5.38 33.26 8.62
CA ILE A 747 -5.52 34.65 9.11
C ILE A 747 -4.42 35.57 8.54
N VAL A 748 -3.21 35.05 8.31
CA VAL A 748 -2.09 35.83 7.75
C VAL A 748 -2.28 36.09 6.26
N VAL A 749 -2.82 35.11 5.52
CA VAL A 749 -3.10 35.26 4.07
C VAL A 749 -4.28 36.22 3.83
N LEU A 750 -5.35 36.16 4.65
CA LEU A 750 -6.46 37.10 4.57
C LEU A 750 -6.05 38.54 4.93
N ALA A 751 -5.17 38.74 5.90
CA ALA A 751 -4.62 40.05 6.22
C ALA A 751 -3.75 40.63 5.09
N GLY A 752 -2.99 39.78 4.40
CA GLY A 752 -2.18 40.16 3.22
C GLY A 752 -3.03 40.60 2.03
N ILE A 753 -4.13 39.88 1.75
CA ILE A 753 -5.05 40.21 0.66
C ILE A 753 -5.80 41.51 0.92
N VAL A 754 -6.23 41.77 2.16
CA VAL A 754 -6.88 43.04 2.55
C VAL A 754 -5.92 44.22 2.44
N LEU A 755 -4.65 44.06 2.82
CA LEU A 755 -3.62 45.11 2.66
C LEU A 755 -3.29 45.40 1.18
N LEU A 756 -3.27 44.39 0.32
CA LEU A 756 -3.09 44.54 -1.13
C LEU A 756 -4.28 45.25 -1.80
N LEU A 757 -5.51 44.96 -1.36
CA LEU A 757 -6.71 45.63 -1.87
C LEU A 757 -6.79 47.10 -1.42
N ILE A 758 -6.45 47.41 -0.16
CA ILE A 758 -6.38 48.80 0.32
C ILE A 758 -5.32 49.61 -0.46
N ARG A 759 -4.19 48.99 -0.82
CA ARG A 759 -3.14 49.65 -1.61
C ARG A 759 -3.52 49.83 -3.09
N ARG A 760 -4.33 48.93 -3.66
CA ARG A 760 -4.79 48.99 -5.06
C ARG A 760 -5.94 49.98 -5.27
N PHE A 761 -6.78 50.21 -4.26
CA PHE A 761 -7.92 51.13 -4.35
C PHE A 761 -7.70 52.52 -3.70
N GLY A 762 -6.66 52.70 -2.88
CA GLY A 762 -6.32 53.99 -2.27
C GLY A 762 -5.70 55.04 -3.21
N ASN A 763 -5.22 54.66 -4.40
CA ASN A 763 -4.50 55.55 -5.32
C ASN A 763 -5.38 56.15 -6.46
N LYS A 764 -6.71 56.10 -6.36
CA LYS A 764 -7.63 56.67 -7.37
C LYS A 764 -8.47 57.89 -6.91
N ALA A 765 -8.10 58.54 -5.81
CA ALA A 765 -8.70 59.81 -5.41
C ALA A 765 -7.61 60.89 -5.27
N GLY A 766 -7.28 61.55 -6.38
CA GLY A 766 -6.32 62.65 -6.35
C GLY A 766 -5.75 63.08 -7.70
N HIS A 767 -6.62 63.38 -8.67
CA HIS A 767 -6.48 64.46 -9.68
C HIS A 767 -7.75 64.58 -10.50
#